data_AF-A0A9X2ZZG9-F1
#
_entry.id   AF-A0A9X2ZZG9-F1
#
_cell.length_a   1.000
_cell.length_b   1.000
_cell.length_c   1.000
_cell.angle_alpha   90.00
_cell.angle_beta   90.00
_cell.angle_gamma   90.00
#
_symmetry.space_group_name_H-M   'P 1'
#
loop_
_entity.id
_entity.type
_entity.pdbx_description
1 polymer ?
#
loop_
_entity_poly.entity_id
_entity_poly.type
_entity_poly.pdbx_seq_one_letter_code
_entity_poly.pdbx_strand_id
1 'polypeptide(L)'
;MLGRRSFLTAAGLGALVVALPVPALADAEGLVPNVFVRLDADGRITATAPRPDSGQGVRTVVAMLVAEELAVDLDAVRVEQALGDPVRYGSQAVGNSVTLRQTTEPLRRAAATARCLLVAAAADRWGVPREDCRARNGFVTHPRHRRLPYAALVADAAALDPTTVAVTLTPQAEWRVLGREAGRIDAHDIVTGKARYGIDVARPGLLTAVVARPPWIGAVPDVVDDSAARAVAGVADVVRVAAGIAVVAGSAPAALRGRAALRVTWTGGTPTADSRVWLEDLAAALPATGPAPGPVALEAEYRLPLLAHAPMEPMNATADVRPDSASLWVPTQDPGRLRTLLAQTLGLDPAMIRVEPTLAGGAFGRRIETDYVLEAVACSRAVGAPVKVLWTRDDDTRHDSYRPMSVHRLSAVVDAEGLPTWRSHAVSTWPLTTAPPFANPAVVKGSGDHFPYTVPGAVTVGLTPAPLRTAYWRAVYAGQFGYAEECFLSALGDRGGWDQVALRRRLLPPESRLRRVLDVAANRARWSASRKRARGVACHLDYGSAIAVIAVVELEDGVPRVRKVTAAVDVGPALHPSGVRAQVEGCVMDAVSTVLGARITVRDGQVVQSSFRDYPWARIDRAPDVDVVLVPSDAPIGGLGELAYPPAAAAIASAVAVATGRPVTGMPVNTDVG
;
A
#
# COMPACT_ATOMS: atom_id res chain seq x y z
N MET A 1 -26.48 -33.14 -10.64
CA MET A 1 -27.03 -31.77 -10.82
C MET A 1 -27.40 -31.21 -9.45
N LEU A 2 -26.56 -30.34 -8.89
CA LEU A 2 -26.81 -29.54 -7.68
C LEU A 2 -26.20 -28.15 -7.95
N GLY A 3 -27.00 -27.10 -7.71
CA GLY A 3 -26.97 -25.85 -8.48
C GLY A 3 -25.96 -24.76 -8.09
N ARG A 4 -25.57 -23.99 -9.10
CA ARG A 4 -24.68 -22.80 -9.14
C ARG A 4 -25.23 -21.54 -8.44
N ARG A 5 -25.98 -21.62 -7.33
CA ARG A 5 -26.69 -20.44 -6.78
C ARG A 5 -26.50 -20.09 -5.29
N SER A 6 -25.44 -20.55 -4.63
CA SER A 6 -25.23 -20.27 -3.19
C SER A 6 -23.97 -19.47 -2.82
N PHE A 7 -23.29 -18.82 -3.77
CA PHE A 7 -22.00 -18.15 -3.50
C PHE A 7 -22.02 -16.62 -3.54
N LEU A 8 -23.19 -15.98 -3.53
CA LEU A 8 -23.33 -14.52 -3.58
C LEU A 8 -24.42 -14.04 -2.63
N THR A 9 -24.14 -14.06 -1.33
CA THR A 9 -24.87 -13.28 -0.29
C THR A 9 -24.18 -13.44 1.07
N ALA A 10 -23.06 -12.74 1.27
CA ALA A 10 -22.55 -12.30 2.57
C ALA A 10 -21.25 -11.49 2.38
N ALA A 11 -21.33 -10.38 1.65
CA ALA A 11 -20.24 -9.39 1.63
C ALA A 11 -20.44 -8.43 2.79
N GLY A 12 -20.00 -8.84 3.98
CA GLY A 12 -19.62 -7.90 5.03
C GLY A 12 -18.31 -7.24 4.61
N LEU A 13 -18.34 -5.92 4.39
CA LEU A 13 -17.16 -5.09 4.16
C LEU A 13 -16.27 -5.11 5.42
N GLY A 14 -15.38 -6.09 5.47
CA GLY A 14 -14.49 -6.34 6.60
C GLY A 14 -14.04 -7.80 6.61
N ALA A 15 -12.84 -8.05 6.08
CA ALA A 15 -12.18 -9.35 6.01
C ALA A 15 -12.83 -10.40 5.07
N LEU A 16 -12.49 -10.33 3.78
CA LEU A 16 -12.51 -11.53 2.94
C LEU A 16 -11.36 -12.45 3.40
N VAL A 17 -11.64 -13.38 4.29
CA VAL A 17 -10.73 -14.48 4.63
C VAL A 17 -10.76 -15.48 3.48
N VAL A 18 -9.83 -15.34 2.54
CA VAL A 18 -9.52 -16.40 1.58
C VAL A 18 -8.43 -17.24 2.21
N ALA A 19 -8.78 -18.45 2.66
CA ALA A 19 -7.82 -19.44 3.11
C ALA A 19 -6.82 -19.72 1.98
N LEU A 20 -5.53 -19.75 2.32
CA LEU A 20 -4.50 -20.27 1.42
C LEU A 20 -4.78 -21.76 1.22
N PRO A 21 -5.03 -22.24 -0.01
CA PRO A 21 -4.96 -23.68 -0.26
C PRO A 21 -3.52 -24.13 0.01
N VAL A 22 -3.36 -25.28 0.66
CA VAL A 22 -2.07 -25.93 0.87
C VAL A 22 -1.99 -27.15 -0.06
N PRO A 23 -1.82 -26.98 -1.39
CA PRO A 23 -1.50 -28.11 -2.23
C PRO A 23 -0.02 -28.46 -2.01
N ALA A 24 0.27 -29.76 -1.86
CA ALA A 24 1.63 -30.28 -1.94
C ALA A 24 2.19 -30.04 -3.36
N LEU A 25 3.51 -29.80 -3.45
CA LEU A 25 4.19 -29.80 -4.74
C LEU A 25 4.54 -31.24 -5.09
N ALA A 26 3.96 -31.76 -6.17
CA ALA A 26 4.49 -32.94 -6.82
C ALA A 26 5.87 -32.61 -7.43
N ASP A 27 6.82 -33.54 -7.32
CA ASP A 27 8.17 -33.52 -7.92
C ASP A 27 9.13 -32.42 -7.44
N ALA A 28 9.29 -32.27 -6.11
CA ALA A 28 10.40 -31.50 -5.55
C ALA A 28 11.38 -32.42 -4.79
N GLU A 29 12.68 -32.32 -5.11
CA GLU A 29 13.74 -32.96 -4.32
C GLU A 29 13.91 -32.21 -2.98
N GLY A 30 13.91 -32.93 -1.86
CA GLY A 30 14.02 -32.37 -0.50
C GLY A 30 12.70 -32.40 0.30
N LEU A 31 12.68 -31.71 1.44
CA LEU A 31 11.50 -31.62 2.30
C LEU A 31 10.65 -30.41 1.88
N VAL A 32 9.52 -30.67 1.22
CA VAL A 32 8.59 -29.65 0.69
C VAL A 32 7.18 -29.89 1.23
N PRO A 33 6.92 -29.58 2.52
CA PRO A 33 5.61 -29.83 3.12
C PRO A 33 4.50 -28.96 2.52
N ASN A 34 4.87 -27.87 1.83
CA ASN A 34 3.95 -26.97 1.12
C ASN A 34 4.72 -26.04 0.17
N VAL A 35 3.98 -25.17 -0.54
CA VAL A 35 4.51 -24.20 -1.52
C VAL A 35 5.34 -23.06 -0.92
N PHE A 36 5.36 -22.86 0.40
CA PHE A 36 5.98 -21.71 1.06
C PHE A 36 7.31 -22.01 1.73
N VAL A 37 7.58 -23.26 2.12
CA VAL A 37 8.81 -23.64 2.82
C VAL A 37 9.40 -24.87 2.16
N ARG A 38 10.67 -24.78 1.76
CA ARG A 38 11.46 -25.87 1.21
C ARG A 38 12.77 -26.01 1.98
N LEU A 39 13.14 -27.24 2.30
CA LEU A 39 14.49 -27.58 2.71
C LEU A 39 15.11 -28.51 1.67
N ASP A 40 16.16 -28.04 0.99
CA ASP A 40 16.91 -28.82 0.01
C ASP A 40 17.69 -29.94 0.72
N ALA A 41 18.13 -30.98 -0.03
CA ALA A 41 18.89 -32.11 0.55
C ALA A 41 20.20 -31.70 1.24
N ASP A 42 20.81 -30.57 0.82
CA ASP A 42 22.01 -29.97 1.44
C ASP A 42 21.69 -29.14 2.71
N GLY A 43 20.41 -29.05 3.10
CA GLY A 43 19.93 -28.30 4.26
C GLY A 43 19.66 -26.82 3.97
N ARG A 44 19.73 -26.36 2.71
CA ARG A 44 19.36 -24.98 2.36
C ARG A 44 17.87 -24.74 2.59
N ILE A 45 17.53 -23.67 3.30
CA ILE A 45 16.15 -23.29 3.61
C ILE A 45 15.71 -22.17 2.66
N THR A 46 14.63 -22.42 1.92
CA THR A 46 13.97 -21.41 1.07
C THR A 46 12.56 -21.13 1.59
N ALA A 47 12.26 -19.84 1.78
CA ALA A 47 10.93 -19.33 2.04
C ALA A 47 10.38 -18.61 0.80
N THR A 48 9.18 -18.96 0.36
CA THR A 48 8.50 -18.28 -0.75
C THR A 48 7.61 -17.17 -0.22
N ALA A 49 7.90 -15.92 -0.57
CA ALA A 49 7.04 -14.79 -0.26
C ALA A 49 5.80 -14.79 -1.19
N PRO A 50 4.58 -15.01 -0.67
CA PRO A 50 3.37 -15.10 -1.51
C PRO A 50 3.02 -13.77 -2.16
N ARG A 51 3.30 -12.66 -1.47
CA ARG A 51 2.95 -11.30 -1.91
C ARG A 51 4.21 -10.49 -2.25
N PRO A 52 4.14 -9.62 -3.26
CA PRO A 52 5.28 -8.79 -3.67
C PRO A 52 5.66 -7.77 -2.61
N ASP A 53 6.96 -7.44 -2.56
CA ASP A 53 7.50 -6.34 -1.77
C ASP A 53 7.68 -5.10 -2.64
N SER A 54 7.04 -4.00 -2.26
CA SER A 54 7.14 -2.70 -2.92
C SER A 54 7.80 -1.65 -2.03
N GLY A 55 8.56 -2.10 -1.01
CA GLY A 55 9.26 -1.27 -0.03
C GLY A 55 8.85 -1.55 1.42
N GLN A 56 7.70 -2.19 1.65
CA GLN A 56 7.15 -2.42 2.99
C GLN A 56 7.85 -3.51 3.81
N GLY A 57 8.75 -4.31 3.20
CA GLY A 57 9.57 -5.28 3.95
C GLY A 57 8.89 -6.62 4.21
N VAL A 58 7.83 -6.96 3.48
CA VAL A 58 7.13 -8.25 3.65
C VAL A 58 8.06 -9.44 3.49
N ARG A 59 9.06 -9.37 2.60
CA ARG A 59 10.03 -10.46 2.40
C ARG A 59 10.86 -10.72 3.65
N THR A 60 11.22 -9.66 4.38
CA THR A 60 11.93 -9.78 5.67
C THR A 60 11.04 -10.47 6.69
N VAL A 61 9.77 -10.07 6.81
CA VAL A 61 8.84 -10.70 7.77
C VAL A 61 8.59 -12.17 7.42
N VAL A 62 8.48 -12.53 6.14
CA VAL A 62 8.38 -13.93 5.69
C VAL A 62 9.60 -14.74 6.15
N ALA A 63 10.82 -14.21 5.97
CA ALA A 63 12.03 -14.86 6.47
C ALA A 63 12.00 -15.02 7.99
N MET A 64 11.59 -13.99 8.73
CA MET A 64 11.51 -14.04 10.19
C MET A 64 10.50 -15.08 10.69
N LEU A 65 9.34 -15.19 10.04
CA LEU A 65 8.32 -16.19 10.37
C LEU A 65 8.85 -17.62 10.17
N VAL A 66 9.53 -17.86 9.05
CA VAL A 66 10.11 -19.17 8.75
C VAL A 66 11.29 -19.47 9.66
N ALA A 67 12.17 -18.50 9.93
CA ALA A 67 13.33 -18.66 10.80
C ALA A 67 12.91 -18.99 12.25
N GLU A 68 11.92 -18.27 12.78
CA GLU A 68 11.38 -18.50 14.12
C GLU A 68 10.83 -19.93 14.26
N GLU A 69 9.98 -20.34 13.31
CA GLU A 69 9.35 -21.66 13.39
C GLU A 69 10.30 -22.79 13.02
N LEU A 70 11.34 -22.57 12.22
CA LEU A 70 12.39 -23.58 12.02
C LEU A 70 13.46 -23.55 13.12
N ALA A 71 13.38 -22.63 14.08
CA ALA A 71 14.40 -22.43 15.12
C ALA A 71 15.82 -22.28 14.54
N VAL A 72 15.96 -21.47 13.49
CA VAL A 72 17.23 -21.12 12.84
C VAL A 72 17.49 -19.62 12.94
N ASP A 73 18.72 -19.20 12.67
CA ASP A 73 19.05 -17.78 12.53
C ASP A 73 18.43 -17.21 11.25
N LEU A 74 18.12 -15.91 11.24
CA LEU A 74 17.46 -15.24 10.11
C LEU A 74 18.25 -15.42 8.80
N ASP A 75 19.58 -15.35 8.86
CA ASP A 75 20.48 -15.45 7.71
C ASP A 75 20.51 -16.87 7.09
N ALA A 76 19.98 -17.88 7.78
CA ALA A 76 19.85 -19.23 7.25
C ALA A 76 18.68 -19.35 6.24
N VAL A 77 17.77 -18.37 6.19
CA VAL A 77 16.57 -18.42 5.34
C VAL A 77 16.74 -17.55 4.10
N ARG A 78 16.75 -18.20 2.93
CA ARG A 78 16.69 -17.49 1.64
C ARG A 78 15.23 -17.21 1.26
N VAL A 79 14.95 -15.99 0.80
CA VAL A 79 13.59 -15.64 0.33
C VAL A 79 13.53 -15.55 -1.19
N GLU A 80 12.63 -16.32 -1.77
CA GLU A 80 12.23 -16.25 -3.17
C GLU A 80 10.85 -15.60 -3.29
N GLN A 81 10.62 -14.89 -4.40
CA GLN A 81 9.33 -14.26 -4.66
C GLN A 81 8.43 -15.23 -5.43
N ALA A 82 7.19 -15.42 -4.96
CA ALA A 82 6.20 -16.21 -5.71
C ALA A 82 5.92 -15.59 -7.09
N LEU A 83 5.85 -16.44 -8.12
CA LEU A 83 5.29 -16.09 -9.42
C LEU A 83 3.79 -15.75 -9.27
N GLY A 84 3.24 -15.05 -10.26
CA GLY A 84 1.79 -14.85 -10.38
C GLY A 84 1.08 -16.18 -10.57
N ASP A 85 0.48 -16.71 -9.51
CA ASP A 85 -0.32 -17.93 -9.52
C ASP A 85 -1.27 -17.94 -8.32
N PRO A 86 -2.49 -17.40 -8.49
CA PRO A 86 -3.43 -17.33 -7.38
C PRO A 86 -4.03 -18.68 -7.01
N VAL A 87 -3.92 -19.70 -7.88
CA VAL A 87 -4.35 -21.08 -7.57
C VAL A 87 -3.35 -21.72 -6.64
N ARG A 88 -2.05 -21.54 -6.91
CA ARG A 88 -0.96 -22.13 -6.12
C ARG A 88 -0.67 -21.37 -4.82
N TYR A 89 -0.68 -20.04 -4.86
CA TYR A 89 -0.24 -19.20 -3.73
C TYR A 89 -1.38 -18.41 -3.07
N GLY A 90 -2.64 -18.63 -3.50
CA GLY A 90 -3.79 -17.85 -3.05
C GLY A 90 -3.72 -16.37 -3.46
N SER A 91 -4.46 -15.50 -2.75
CA SER A 91 -4.46 -14.07 -3.09
C SER A 91 -3.08 -13.42 -2.89
N GLN A 92 -2.53 -12.90 -3.99
CA GLN A 92 -1.22 -12.23 -4.03
C GLN A 92 -1.33 -10.69 -4.00
N ALA A 93 -2.53 -10.15 -3.84
CA ALA A 93 -2.76 -8.70 -3.84
C ALA A 93 -2.18 -8.02 -2.58
N VAL A 94 -1.49 -6.89 -2.78
CA VAL A 94 -1.02 -6.00 -1.71
C VAL A 94 -1.89 -4.74 -1.67
N GLY A 95 -2.72 -4.64 -0.63
CA GLY A 95 -3.59 -3.50 -0.34
C GLY A 95 -4.39 -3.73 0.94
N ASN A 96 -5.20 -2.76 1.38
CA ASN A 96 -6.10 -2.87 2.56
C ASN A 96 -5.38 -3.31 3.85
N SER A 97 -4.07 -3.07 3.93
CA SER A 97 -3.19 -3.55 5.00
C SER A 97 -3.45 -5.01 5.45
N VAL A 98 -3.76 -5.93 4.51
CA VAL A 98 -4.17 -7.32 4.84
C VAL A 98 -3.03 -8.34 4.87
N THR A 99 -1.85 -8.03 4.32
CA THR A 99 -0.77 -9.03 4.11
C THR A 99 -0.44 -9.83 5.35
N LEU A 100 0.06 -9.20 6.41
CA LEU A 100 0.44 -9.94 7.62
C LEU A 100 -0.77 -10.54 8.35
N ARG A 101 -1.95 -9.91 8.25
CA ARG A 101 -3.18 -10.43 8.84
C ARG A 101 -3.58 -11.78 8.25
N GLN A 102 -3.32 -11.99 6.96
CA GLN A 102 -3.71 -13.20 6.24
C GLN A 102 -2.58 -14.22 6.09
N THR A 103 -1.31 -13.78 6.06
CA THR A 103 -0.19 -14.70 5.78
C THR A 103 0.55 -15.16 7.02
N THR A 104 0.44 -14.49 8.18
CA THR A 104 1.23 -14.82 9.37
C THR A 104 0.99 -16.24 9.85
N GLU A 105 -0.25 -16.60 10.17
CA GLU A 105 -0.54 -17.93 10.70
C GLU A 105 -0.26 -19.06 9.68
N PRO A 106 -0.70 -18.96 8.40
CA PRO A 106 -0.38 -19.98 7.42
C PRO A 106 1.13 -20.19 7.20
N LEU A 107 1.92 -19.12 7.14
CA LEU A 107 3.38 -19.24 6.97
C LEU A 107 4.06 -19.84 8.20
N ARG A 108 3.59 -19.48 9.40
CA ARG A 108 4.10 -20.09 10.64
C ARG A 108 3.77 -21.57 10.70
N ARG A 109 2.53 -21.95 10.39
CA ARG A 109 2.13 -23.37 10.32
C ARG A 109 2.95 -24.13 9.28
N ALA A 110 3.15 -23.56 8.10
CA ALA A 110 3.98 -24.14 7.05
C ALA A 110 5.41 -24.47 7.52
N ALA A 111 6.07 -23.52 8.19
CA ALA A 111 7.41 -23.70 8.72
C ALA A 111 7.44 -24.63 9.94
N ALA A 112 6.45 -24.55 10.82
CA ALA A 112 6.32 -25.43 11.96
C ALA A 112 6.10 -26.89 11.56
N THR A 113 5.35 -27.16 10.48
CA THR A 113 5.20 -28.52 9.93
C THR A 113 6.56 -29.09 9.54
N ALA A 114 7.39 -28.32 8.83
CA ALA A 114 8.76 -28.74 8.49
C ALA A 114 9.59 -29.04 9.75
N ARG A 115 9.57 -28.15 10.76
CA ARG A 115 10.25 -28.39 12.05
C ARG A 115 9.77 -29.68 12.71
N CYS A 116 8.47 -29.91 12.78
CA CYS A 116 7.91 -31.08 13.47
C CYS A 116 8.24 -32.37 12.73
N LEU A 117 8.30 -32.37 11.40
CA LEU A 117 8.76 -33.51 10.59
C LEU A 117 10.24 -33.82 10.83
N LEU A 118 11.09 -32.80 10.90
CA LEU A 118 12.52 -32.98 11.24
C LEU A 118 12.68 -33.56 12.66
N VAL A 119 11.89 -33.08 13.63
CA VAL A 119 11.90 -33.61 15.00
C VAL A 119 11.42 -35.05 15.04
N ALA A 120 10.35 -35.38 14.30
CA ALA A 120 9.85 -36.75 14.18
C ALA A 120 10.90 -37.69 13.57
N ALA A 121 11.52 -37.30 12.46
CA ALA A 121 12.58 -38.07 11.81
C ALA A 121 13.78 -38.32 12.75
N ALA A 122 14.20 -37.32 13.52
CA ALA A 122 15.27 -37.49 14.49
C ALA A 122 14.89 -38.43 15.63
N ALA A 123 13.66 -38.31 16.14
CA ALA A 123 13.13 -39.16 17.20
C ALA A 123 13.05 -40.62 16.74
N ASP A 124 12.53 -40.87 15.54
CA ASP A 124 12.44 -42.20 14.92
C ASP A 124 13.84 -42.80 14.73
N ARG A 125 14.82 -41.99 14.26
CA ARG A 125 16.21 -42.42 14.09
C ARG A 125 16.92 -42.75 15.41
N TRP A 126 16.59 -42.06 16.48
CA TRP A 126 17.15 -42.31 17.81
C TRP A 126 16.37 -43.37 18.61
N GLY A 127 15.16 -43.74 18.18
CA GLY A 127 14.28 -44.63 18.92
C GLY A 127 13.80 -44.03 20.25
N VAL A 128 13.56 -42.72 20.28
CA VAL A 128 13.15 -41.96 21.49
C VAL A 128 11.80 -41.27 21.31
N PRO A 129 11.10 -40.89 22.38
CA PRO A 129 9.88 -40.08 22.29
C PRO A 129 10.14 -38.71 21.64
N ARG A 130 9.18 -38.23 20.82
CA ARG A 130 9.29 -36.96 20.10
C ARG A 130 9.36 -35.77 21.05
N GLU A 131 8.65 -35.85 22.17
CA GLU A 131 8.60 -34.87 23.26
C GLU A 131 9.92 -34.73 24.03
N ASP A 132 10.89 -35.63 23.81
CA ASP A 132 12.25 -35.51 24.35
C ASP A 132 13.21 -34.79 23.38
N CYS A 133 12.78 -34.55 22.15
CA CYS A 133 13.57 -33.89 21.11
C CYS A 133 13.23 -32.38 21.01
N ARG A 134 14.24 -31.54 20.77
CA ARG A 134 14.06 -30.08 20.61
C ARG A 134 14.78 -29.56 19.37
N ALA A 135 14.08 -28.75 18.58
CA ALA A 135 14.68 -27.99 17.50
C ALA A 135 15.40 -26.75 18.05
N ARG A 136 16.68 -26.55 17.67
CA ARG A 136 17.47 -25.40 18.08
C ARG A 136 18.64 -25.14 17.14
N ASN A 137 18.75 -23.90 16.66
CA ASN A 137 19.84 -23.39 15.84
C ASN A 137 20.14 -24.25 14.60
N GLY A 138 19.10 -24.76 13.93
CA GLY A 138 19.26 -25.65 12.74
C GLY A 138 19.61 -27.11 13.05
N PHE A 139 19.44 -27.54 14.30
CA PHE A 139 19.61 -28.91 14.73
C PHE A 139 18.36 -29.42 15.44
N VAL A 140 18.11 -30.72 15.36
CA VAL A 140 17.32 -31.42 16.38
C VAL A 140 18.27 -31.91 17.45
N THR A 141 17.92 -31.69 18.71
CA THR A 141 18.73 -32.00 19.90
C THR A 141 17.99 -32.95 20.82
N HIS A 142 18.73 -33.84 21.49
CA HIS A 142 18.19 -34.75 22.50
C HIS A 142 19.21 -34.93 23.63
N PRO A 143 18.81 -34.97 24.91
CA PRO A 143 19.74 -35.00 26.05
C PRO A 143 20.78 -36.12 25.99
N ARG A 144 20.42 -37.29 25.47
CA ARG A 144 21.32 -38.48 25.42
C ARG A 144 22.05 -38.64 24.09
N HIS A 145 21.48 -38.17 22.98
CA HIS A 145 21.98 -38.42 21.61
C HIS A 145 22.66 -37.19 20.98
N ARG A 146 22.87 -36.12 21.78
CA ARG A 146 23.45 -34.83 21.39
C ARG A 146 22.59 -34.09 20.36
N ARG A 147 22.97 -34.10 19.08
CA ARG A 147 22.29 -33.32 18.03
C ARG A 147 22.46 -33.90 16.63
N LEU A 148 21.45 -33.75 15.77
CA LEU A 148 21.48 -33.99 14.34
C LEU A 148 21.19 -32.69 13.58
N PRO A 149 22.02 -32.30 12.58
CA PRO A 149 21.72 -31.14 11.74
C PRO A 149 20.50 -31.43 10.85
N TYR A 150 19.74 -30.39 10.51
CA TYR A 150 18.57 -30.56 9.63
C TYR A 150 18.90 -31.24 8.31
N ALA A 151 20.04 -30.91 7.68
CA ALA A 151 20.50 -31.54 6.45
C ALA A 151 20.54 -33.08 6.54
N ALA A 152 20.94 -33.63 7.68
CA ALA A 152 21.03 -35.08 7.90
C ALA A 152 19.66 -35.76 8.11
N LEU A 153 18.58 -34.98 8.21
CA LEU A 153 17.22 -35.41 8.50
C LEU A 153 16.25 -35.15 7.34
N VAL A 154 16.66 -34.38 6.31
CA VAL A 154 15.75 -33.97 5.23
C VAL A 154 15.11 -35.16 4.52
N ALA A 155 15.91 -36.16 4.16
CA ALA A 155 15.41 -37.36 3.47
C ALA A 155 14.42 -38.16 4.33
N ASP A 156 14.79 -38.41 5.58
CA ASP A 156 13.94 -39.13 6.55
C ASP A 156 12.62 -38.36 6.79
N ALA A 157 12.70 -37.05 6.97
CA ALA A 157 11.54 -36.19 7.20
C ALA A 157 10.63 -36.07 5.98
N ALA A 158 11.18 -36.08 4.76
CA ALA A 158 10.42 -36.02 3.51
C ALA A 158 9.63 -37.33 3.23
N ALA A 159 10.06 -38.46 3.80
CA ALA A 159 9.37 -39.74 3.71
C ALA A 159 8.19 -39.88 4.69
N LEU A 160 8.04 -38.96 5.65
CA LEU A 160 6.95 -38.97 6.63
C LEU A 160 5.68 -38.33 6.05
N ASP A 161 4.52 -38.85 6.45
CA ASP A 161 3.24 -38.21 6.14
C ASP A 161 3.02 -36.97 7.03
N PRO A 162 2.97 -35.74 6.45
CA PRO A 162 2.77 -34.50 7.21
C PRO A 162 1.47 -34.47 8.02
N THR A 163 0.45 -35.25 7.64
CA THR A 163 -0.83 -35.30 8.36
C THR A 163 -0.76 -36.10 9.67
N THR A 164 0.28 -36.92 9.83
CA THR A 164 0.49 -37.77 11.03
C THR A 164 1.30 -37.06 12.12
N VAL A 165 1.80 -35.85 11.86
CA VAL A 165 2.61 -35.09 12.80
C VAL A 165 1.80 -33.94 13.38
N ALA A 166 1.63 -33.93 14.70
CA ALA A 166 0.98 -32.83 15.40
C ALA A 166 1.81 -31.54 15.26
N VAL A 167 1.28 -30.56 14.53
CA VAL A 167 1.95 -29.28 14.29
C VAL A 167 1.73 -28.35 15.48
N THR A 168 2.79 -28.03 16.19
CA THR A 168 2.81 -27.02 17.25
C THR A 168 3.46 -25.74 16.74
N LEU A 169 3.02 -24.56 17.17
CA LEU A 169 3.70 -23.28 16.84
C LEU A 169 4.61 -22.86 17.99
N THR A 170 5.70 -22.16 17.70
CA THR A 170 6.53 -21.53 18.75
C THR A 170 5.68 -20.49 19.50
N PRO A 171 5.46 -20.60 20.81
CA PRO A 171 4.65 -19.63 21.54
C PRO A 171 5.33 -18.26 21.56
N GLN A 172 4.54 -17.18 21.63
CA GLN A 172 5.07 -15.81 21.58
C GLN A 172 6.11 -15.50 22.67
N ALA A 173 5.96 -16.10 23.85
CA ALA A 173 6.92 -15.96 24.95
C ALA A 173 8.30 -16.55 24.64
N GLU A 174 8.38 -17.47 23.67
CA GLU A 174 9.62 -18.14 23.25
C GLU A 174 10.22 -17.53 21.98
N TRP A 175 9.61 -16.48 21.40
CA TRP A 175 10.12 -15.89 20.16
C TRP A 175 11.54 -15.32 20.32
N ARG A 176 12.41 -15.76 19.41
CA ARG A 176 13.83 -15.37 19.34
C ARG A 176 14.14 -14.42 18.19
N VAL A 177 13.36 -14.48 17.11
CA VAL A 177 13.48 -13.66 15.90
C VAL A 177 12.30 -12.69 15.78
N LEU A 178 11.06 -13.18 15.91
CA LEU A 178 9.86 -12.35 15.87
C LEU A 178 9.80 -11.41 17.07
N GLY A 179 9.33 -10.19 16.85
CA GLY A 179 9.27 -9.16 17.89
C GLY A 179 10.63 -8.56 18.25
N ARG A 180 11.72 -8.95 17.58
CA ARG A 180 13.05 -8.36 17.74
C ARG A 180 13.36 -7.37 16.64
N GLU A 181 14.20 -6.40 16.96
CA GLU A 181 14.73 -5.51 15.94
C GLU A 181 15.68 -6.28 15.03
N ALA A 182 15.37 -6.25 13.73
CA ALA A 182 16.19 -6.84 12.68
C ALA A 182 16.29 -5.85 11.50
N GLY A 183 17.42 -5.89 10.79
CA GLY A 183 17.55 -5.22 9.49
C GLY A 183 16.70 -5.92 8.42
N ARG A 184 16.66 -5.35 7.21
CA ARG A 184 16.05 -6.05 6.08
C ARG A 184 17.00 -7.12 5.55
N ILE A 185 16.46 -8.26 5.13
CA ILE A 185 17.24 -9.34 4.51
C ILE A 185 17.88 -8.93 3.17
N ASP A 186 17.32 -7.92 2.51
CA ASP A 186 17.77 -7.39 1.22
C ASP A 186 18.51 -6.04 1.38
N ALA A 187 18.75 -5.58 2.60
CA ALA A 187 19.36 -4.26 2.86
C ALA A 187 20.73 -4.13 2.18
N HIS A 188 21.60 -5.13 2.33
CA HIS A 188 22.93 -5.12 1.73
C HIS A 188 22.86 -4.98 0.20
N ASP A 189 21.97 -5.72 -0.46
CA ASP A 189 21.85 -5.68 -1.92
C ASP A 189 21.26 -4.35 -2.40
N ILE A 190 20.35 -3.75 -1.63
CA ILE A 190 19.80 -2.43 -1.92
C ILE A 190 20.91 -1.36 -1.83
N VAL A 191 21.65 -1.30 -0.72
CA VAL A 191 22.64 -0.22 -0.50
C VAL A 191 23.91 -0.38 -1.34
N THR A 192 24.16 -1.57 -1.91
CA THR A 192 25.29 -1.83 -2.83
C THR A 192 24.89 -1.78 -4.31
N GLY A 193 23.61 -1.53 -4.62
CA GLY A 193 23.11 -1.50 -6.00
C GLY A 193 23.04 -2.87 -6.69
N LYS A 194 23.06 -3.96 -5.93
CA LYS A 194 22.92 -5.33 -6.43
C LYS A 194 21.45 -5.74 -6.57
N ALA A 195 20.56 -5.16 -5.77
CA ALA A 195 19.12 -5.37 -5.90
C ALA A 195 18.65 -5.01 -7.32
N ARG A 196 17.76 -5.83 -7.87
CA ARG A 196 17.21 -5.65 -9.22
C ARG A 196 15.74 -5.24 -9.13
N TYR A 197 15.44 -4.04 -9.60
CA TYR A 197 14.10 -3.49 -9.73
C TYR A 197 13.53 -3.78 -11.12
N GLY A 198 12.25 -3.44 -11.34
CA GLY A 198 11.60 -3.62 -12.63
C GLY A 198 12.35 -2.94 -13.78
N ILE A 199 12.86 -1.73 -13.51
CA ILE A 199 13.61 -0.96 -14.50
C ILE A 199 14.95 -1.61 -14.90
N ASP A 200 15.53 -2.43 -14.03
CA ASP A 200 16.83 -3.10 -14.26
C ASP A 200 16.71 -4.37 -15.10
N VAL A 201 15.48 -4.82 -15.42
CA VAL A 201 15.26 -6.02 -16.22
C VAL A 201 15.99 -5.90 -17.55
N ALA A 202 16.79 -6.93 -17.84
CA ALA A 202 17.54 -7.11 -19.07
C ALA A 202 17.23 -8.48 -19.66
N ARG A 203 17.08 -8.54 -20.98
CA ARG A 203 16.80 -9.77 -21.74
C ARG A 203 17.58 -9.76 -23.05
N PRO A 204 17.98 -10.92 -23.59
CA PRO A 204 18.51 -10.99 -24.94
C PRO A 204 17.51 -10.38 -25.93
N GLY A 205 17.99 -9.46 -26.78
CA GLY A 205 17.15 -8.76 -27.76
C GLY A 205 16.12 -7.78 -27.17
N LEU A 206 16.26 -7.36 -25.90
CA LEU A 206 15.34 -6.42 -25.27
C LEU A 206 15.33 -5.07 -25.97
N LEU A 207 14.14 -4.63 -26.39
CA LEU A 207 13.87 -3.28 -26.87
C LEU A 207 13.29 -2.42 -25.76
N THR A 208 13.42 -1.10 -25.89
CA THR A 208 12.80 -0.11 -25.00
C THR A 208 11.73 0.66 -25.74
N ALA A 209 10.57 0.84 -25.11
CA ALA A 209 9.48 1.65 -25.61
C ALA A 209 9.20 2.85 -24.70
N VAL A 210 8.98 4.01 -25.30
CA VAL A 210 8.46 5.21 -24.62
C VAL A 210 7.22 5.70 -25.37
N VAL A 211 6.22 6.21 -24.65
CA VAL A 211 4.93 6.59 -25.25
C VAL A 211 4.86 8.10 -25.43
N ALA A 212 4.47 8.56 -26.62
CA ALA A 212 3.95 9.90 -26.85
C ALA A 212 2.48 9.92 -26.40
N ARG A 213 2.21 10.70 -25.35
CA ARG A 213 0.93 10.73 -24.66
C ARG A 213 0.11 11.97 -25.03
N PRO A 214 -1.23 11.93 -24.86
CA PRO A 214 -2.10 13.06 -25.12
C PRO A 214 -1.67 14.34 -24.39
N PRO A 215 -1.69 15.51 -25.05
CA PRO A 215 -1.35 16.78 -24.42
C PRO A 215 -2.43 17.27 -23.45
N TRP A 216 -3.69 16.84 -23.59
CA TRP A 216 -4.78 17.13 -22.67
C TRP A 216 -5.63 15.88 -22.37
N ILE A 217 -6.41 15.96 -21.30
CA ILE A 217 -7.20 14.85 -20.78
C ILE A 217 -8.21 14.36 -21.81
N GLY A 218 -8.24 13.04 -22.04
CA GLY A 218 -9.16 12.37 -22.94
C GLY A 218 -8.88 12.58 -24.43
N ALA A 219 -7.82 13.29 -24.82
CA ALA A 219 -7.44 13.40 -26.23
C ALA A 219 -6.98 12.05 -26.78
N VAL A 220 -7.24 11.82 -28.06
CA VAL A 220 -6.79 10.62 -28.78
C VAL A 220 -5.99 11.03 -30.04
N PRO A 221 -5.06 10.19 -30.53
CA PRO A 221 -4.37 10.46 -31.78
C PRO A 221 -5.35 10.52 -32.95
N ASP A 222 -5.27 11.60 -33.73
CA ASP A 222 -6.03 11.82 -34.95
C ASP A 222 -5.16 11.47 -36.18
N VAL A 223 -4.19 12.32 -36.49
CA VAL A 223 -3.18 12.09 -37.54
C VAL A 223 -1.83 11.80 -36.90
N VAL A 224 -1.16 10.75 -37.37
CA VAL A 224 0.17 10.35 -36.92
C VAL A 224 1.12 10.36 -38.11
N ASP A 225 2.10 11.27 -38.10
CA ASP A 225 3.27 11.25 -38.99
C ASP A 225 4.48 10.75 -38.19
N ASP A 226 4.82 9.48 -38.45
CA ASP A 226 5.92 8.78 -37.79
C ASP A 226 7.20 8.70 -38.63
N SER A 227 7.24 9.33 -39.81
CA SER A 227 8.36 9.25 -40.75
C SER A 227 9.68 9.71 -40.12
N ALA A 228 9.67 10.86 -39.44
CA ALA A 228 10.84 11.40 -38.75
C ALA A 228 11.26 10.54 -37.55
N ALA A 229 10.30 9.95 -36.82
CA ALA A 229 10.59 9.04 -35.72
C ALA A 229 11.27 7.75 -36.22
N ARG A 230 10.76 7.15 -37.31
CA ARG A 230 11.33 5.95 -37.94
C ARG A 230 12.72 6.19 -38.53
N ALA A 231 13.02 7.41 -38.95
CA ALA A 231 14.35 7.79 -39.45
C ALA A 231 15.42 7.89 -38.35
N VAL A 232 15.04 7.94 -37.06
CA VAL A 232 16.01 8.00 -35.95
C VAL A 232 16.73 6.67 -35.82
N ALA A 233 18.06 6.70 -35.90
CA ALA A 233 18.90 5.51 -35.75
C ALA A 233 18.61 4.77 -34.44
N GLY A 234 18.31 3.46 -34.57
CA GLY A 234 17.99 2.56 -33.46
C GLY A 234 16.51 2.44 -33.15
N VAL A 235 15.63 3.24 -33.76
CA VAL A 235 14.18 3.00 -33.72
C VAL A 235 13.85 1.76 -34.53
N ALA A 236 13.17 0.81 -33.90
CA ALA A 236 12.75 -0.45 -34.49
C ALA A 236 11.33 -0.35 -35.04
N ASP A 237 10.41 0.28 -34.29
CA ASP A 237 9.03 0.44 -34.72
C ASP A 237 8.32 1.60 -34.00
N VAL A 238 7.16 2.00 -34.53
CA VAL A 238 6.22 2.95 -33.95
C VAL A 238 4.85 2.28 -33.89
N VAL A 239 4.32 2.10 -32.68
CA VAL A 239 3.16 1.25 -32.38
C VAL A 239 2.07 2.09 -31.72
N ARG A 240 0.83 2.02 -32.23
CA ARG A 240 -0.32 2.60 -31.55
C ARG A 240 -0.69 1.75 -30.33
N VAL A 241 -0.76 2.39 -29.17
CA VAL A 241 -1.20 1.79 -27.90
C VAL A 241 -2.42 2.54 -27.36
N ALA A 242 -3.12 1.96 -26.37
CA ALA A 242 -4.32 2.59 -25.80
C ALA A 242 -4.06 4.01 -25.27
N ALA A 243 -2.87 4.26 -24.73
CA ALA A 243 -2.48 5.53 -24.13
C ALA A 243 -1.79 6.52 -25.08
N GLY A 244 -1.65 6.21 -26.38
CA GLY A 244 -0.98 7.07 -27.35
C GLY A 244 -0.17 6.31 -28.39
N ILE A 245 1.00 6.85 -28.77
CA ILE A 245 1.89 6.26 -29.78
C ILE A 245 3.23 5.90 -29.14
N ALA A 246 3.54 4.60 -29.07
CA ALA A 246 4.79 4.09 -28.55
C ALA A 246 5.89 4.11 -29.62
N VAL A 247 7.06 4.63 -29.28
CA VAL A 247 8.27 4.49 -30.08
C VAL A 247 9.13 3.41 -29.46
N VAL A 248 9.36 2.32 -30.20
CA VAL A 248 10.12 1.15 -29.77
C VAL A 248 11.51 1.21 -30.41
N ALA A 249 12.57 1.09 -29.61
CA ALA A 249 13.94 1.23 -30.07
C ALA A 249 14.89 0.28 -29.33
N GLY A 250 16.09 0.05 -29.87
CA GLY A 250 17.13 -0.76 -29.23
C GLY A 250 17.72 -0.17 -27.94
N SER A 251 17.39 1.08 -27.60
CA SER A 251 17.84 1.73 -26.35
C SER A 251 16.89 2.84 -25.92
N ALA A 252 16.88 3.17 -24.63
CA ALA A 252 16.08 4.27 -24.10
C ALA A 252 16.39 5.64 -24.75
N PRO A 253 17.66 6.04 -24.98
CA PRO A 253 17.96 7.30 -25.66
C PRO A 253 17.43 7.34 -27.10
N ALA A 254 17.50 6.24 -27.85
CA ALA A 254 16.96 6.17 -29.20
C ALA A 254 15.42 6.28 -29.19
N ALA A 255 14.75 5.59 -28.26
CA ALA A 255 13.30 5.66 -28.09
C ALA A 255 12.85 7.10 -27.77
N LEU A 256 13.54 7.79 -26.86
CA LEU A 256 13.26 9.18 -26.49
C LEU A 256 13.48 10.16 -27.64
N ARG A 257 14.56 10.00 -28.42
CA ARG A 257 14.78 10.83 -29.62
C ARG A 257 13.73 10.58 -30.70
N GLY A 258 13.38 9.32 -30.94
CA GLY A 258 12.30 8.98 -31.87
C GLY A 258 10.96 9.55 -31.43
N ARG A 259 10.63 9.48 -30.14
CA ARG A 259 9.43 10.12 -29.58
C ARG A 259 9.44 11.64 -29.78
N ALA A 260 10.57 12.30 -29.58
CA ALA A 260 10.68 13.74 -29.79
C ALA A 260 10.54 14.16 -31.28
N ALA A 261 10.86 13.26 -32.22
CA ALA A 261 10.69 13.47 -33.65
C ALA A 261 9.28 13.14 -34.17
N LEU A 262 8.47 12.44 -33.37
CA LEU A 262 7.12 12.02 -33.73
C LEU A 262 6.17 13.23 -33.82
N ARG A 263 5.35 13.29 -34.87
CA ARG A 263 4.34 14.34 -35.05
C ARG A 263 2.96 13.71 -34.94
N VAL A 264 2.19 14.13 -33.94
CA VAL A 264 0.83 13.64 -33.69
C VAL A 264 -0.09 14.83 -33.55
N THR A 265 -1.17 14.86 -34.31
CA THR A 265 -2.32 15.73 -34.04
C THR A 265 -3.28 14.99 -33.11
N TRP A 266 -3.88 15.73 -32.19
CA TRP A 266 -4.76 15.18 -31.16
C TRP A 266 -6.15 15.80 -31.29
N THR A 267 -7.17 15.00 -31.03
CA THR A 267 -8.58 15.43 -31.08
C THR A 267 -9.39 14.86 -29.91
N GLY A 268 -10.58 15.41 -29.68
CA GLY A 268 -11.48 15.02 -28.60
C GLY A 268 -10.99 15.47 -27.21
N GLY A 269 -11.52 14.83 -26.16
CA GLY A 269 -11.15 15.14 -24.77
C GLY A 269 -11.67 16.50 -24.27
N THR A 270 -11.01 17.03 -23.24
CA THR A 270 -11.38 18.27 -22.54
C THR A 270 -10.24 19.30 -22.54
N PRO A 271 -9.91 19.91 -23.71
CA PRO A 271 -8.75 20.80 -23.87
C PRO A 271 -8.86 22.13 -23.11
N THR A 272 -9.98 22.41 -22.45
CA THR A 272 -10.21 23.65 -21.68
C THR A 272 -10.55 23.36 -20.21
N ALA A 273 -10.35 22.12 -19.75
CA ALA A 273 -10.68 21.74 -18.38
C ALA A 273 -9.79 22.44 -17.35
N ASP A 274 -10.38 22.77 -16.19
CA ASP A 274 -9.70 23.41 -15.06
C ASP A 274 -10.18 22.75 -13.74
N SER A 275 -9.24 22.36 -12.88
CA SER A 275 -9.56 21.67 -11.62
C SER A 275 -10.26 22.52 -10.56
N ARG A 276 -10.24 23.86 -10.65
CA ARG A 276 -11.04 24.73 -9.76
C ARG A 276 -12.52 24.57 -10.04
N VAL A 277 -12.89 24.50 -11.32
CA VAL A 277 -14.29 24.31 -11.74
C VAL A 277 -14.80 22.98 -11.20
N TRP A 278 -14.00 21.92 -11.31
CA TRP A 278 -14.35 20.61 -10.77
C TRP A 278 -14.55 20.59 -9.24
N LEU A 279 -13.76 21.37 -8.49
CA LEU A 279 -13.96 21.50 -7.04
C LEU A 279 -15.27 22.21 -6.71
N GLU A 280 -15.61 23.27 -7.45
CA GLU A 280 -16.91 23.95 -7.27
C GLU A 280 -18.08 23.05 -7.65
N ASP A 281 -17.96 22.28 -8.75
CA ASP A 281 -18.98 21.31 -9.15
C ASP A 281 -19.18 20.24 -8.06
N LEU A 282 -18.10 19.73 -7.46
CA LEU A 282 -18.18 18.78 -6.35
C LEU A 282 -18.82 19.42 -5.11
N ALA A 283 -18.47 20.66 -4.78
CA ALA A 283 -19.06 21.37 -3.64
C ALA A 283 -20.56 21.63 -3.84
N ALA A 284 -20.99 21.98 -5.06
CA ALA A 284 -22.39 22.13 -5.42
C ALA A 284 -23.15 20.78 -5.39
N ALA A 285 -22.46 19.68 -5.67
CA ALA A 285 -23.02 18.32 -5.67
C ALA A 285 -23.03 17.64 -4.29
N LEU A 286 -22.70 18.35 -3.20
CA LEU A 286 -22.75 17.79 -1.85
C LEU A 286 -24.17 17.25 -1.53
N PRO A 287 -24.29 15.99 -1.09
CA PRO A 287 -25.59 15.41 -0.78
C PRO A 287 -26.15 15.98 0.53
N ALA A 288 -27.48 15.97 0.65
CA ALA A 288 -28.14 16.28 1.92
C ALA A 288 -27.88 15.18 2.97
N THR A 289 -27.71 15.57 4.24
CA THR A 289 -27.47 14.66 5.37
C THR A 289 -28.70 14.44 6.27
N GLY A 290 -29.86 15.02 5.91
CA GLY A 290 -31.04 15.08 6.76
C GLY A 290 -30.97 16.21 7.80
N PRO A 291 -32.08 16.49 8.51
CA PRO A 291 -32.13 17.57 9.50
C PRO A 291 -31.34 17.23 10.76
N ALA A 292 -30.63 18.23 11.30
CA ALA A 292 -29.98 18.11 12.60
C ALA A 292 -31.04 18.05 13.73
N PRO A 293 -30.75 17.33 14.83
CA PRO A 293 -31.68 17.22 15.97
C PRO A 293 -31.77 18.50 16.82
N GLY A 294 -31.01 19.55 16.46
CA GLY A 294 -30.92 20.82 17.18
C GLY A 294 -30.16 21.87 16.37
N PRO A 295 -29.90 23.05 16.97
CA PRO A 295 -29.17 24.12 16.30
C PRO A 295 -27.73 23.69 16.01
N VAL A 296 -27.32 23.89 14.75
CA VAL A 296 -25.94 23.61 14.32
C VAL A 296 -24.99 24.60 14.98
N ALA A 297 -24.05 24.08 15.75
CA ALA A 297 -23.06 24.87 16.49
C ALA A 297 -21.85 25.25 15.63
N LEU A 298 -21.47 24.38 14.69
CA LEU A 298 -20.39 24.57 13.74
C LEU A 298 -20.71 23.81 12.45
N GLU A 299 -20.41 24.45 11.32
CA GLU A 299 -20.34 23.82 9.99
C GLU A 299 -19.00 24.19 9.35
N ALA A 300 -18.35 23.24 8.68
CA ALA A 300 -17.11 23.47 7.95
C ALA A 300 -17.05 22.63 6.67
N GLU A 301 -16.37 23.17 5.66
CA GLU A 301 -16.11 22.49 4.38
C GLU A 301 -14.61 22.26 4.19
N TYR A 302 -14.25 21.07 3.72
CA TYR A 302 -12.89 20.63 3.43
C TYR A 302 -12.75 20.21 1.97
N ARG A 303 -11.81 20.83 1.25
CA ARG A 303 -11.54 20.56 -0.16
C ARG A 303 -10.20 19.82 -0.34
N LEU A 304 -10.23 18.69 -1.04
CA LEU A 304 -9.07 17.83 -1.22
C LEU A 304 -8.79 17.62 -2.73
N PRO A 305 -7.55 17.87 -3.19
CA PRO A 305 -7.18 17.84 -4.59
C PRO A 305 -6.81 16.43 -5.02
N LEU A 306 -6.57 16.32 -6.33
CA LEU A 306 -5.88 15.19 -6.92
C LEU A 306 -4.46 15.07 -6.35
N LEU A 307 -3.99 13.84 -6.15
CA LEU A 307 -2.59 13.55 -5.87
C LEU A 307 -2.04 12.51 -6.81
N ALA A 308 -0.80 12.72 -7.20
CA ALA A 308 0.04 11.68 -7.78
C ALA A 308 0.68 10.84 -6.65
N HIS A 309 0.97 9.59 -6.95
CA HIS A 309 1.67 8.66 -6.07
C HIS A 309 3.15 8.99 -5.94
N ALA A 310 3.73 9.52 -7.02
CA ALA A 310 5.13 9.87 -7.14
C ALA A 310 6.13 8.82 -6.59
N PRO A 311 6.01 7.52 -6.95
CA PRO A 311 7.00 6.52 -6.56
C PRO A 311 8.37 6.90 -7.12
N MET A 312 9.47 6.59 -6.42
CA MET A 312 10.82 6.98 -6.85
C MET A 312 11.20 6.32 -8.19
N GLU A 313 10.82 5.06 -8.39
CA GLU A 313 10.89 4.37 -9.67
C GLU A 313 9.63 4.70 -10.50
N PRO A 314 9.73 5.34 -11.68
CA PRO A 314 8.60 5.55 -12.58
C PRO A 314 7.96 4.24 -13.05
N MET A 315 6.74 4.33 -13.58
CA MET A 315 6.08 3.15 -14.17
C MET A 315 6.93 2.50 -15.26
N ASN A 316 7.06 1.18 -15.16
CA ASN A 316 7.81 0.37 -16.11
C ASN A 316 7.32 -1.08 -16.06
N ALA A 317 7.41 -1.77 -17.19
CA ALA A 317 7.14 -3.20 -17.30
C ALA A 317 7.92 -3.79 -18.47
N THR A 318 8.39 -5.02 -18.33
CA THR A 318 8.98 -5.79 -19.43
C THR A 318 8.07 -6.95 -19.78
N ALA A 319 7.72 -7.08 -21.06
CA ALA A 319 6.92 -8.17 -21.59
C ALA A 319 7.62 -8.83 -22.78
N ASP A 320 7.49 -10.15 -22.88
CA ASP A 320 7.88 -10.97 -24.03
C ASP A 320 6.66 -11.81 -24.43
N VAL A 321 5.93 -11.33 -25.43
CA VAL A 321 4.66 -11.91 -25.89
C VAL A 321 4.87 -12.57 -27.25
N ARG A 322 4.52 -13.85 -27.30
CA ARG A 322 4.57 -14.72 -28.49
C ARG A 322 3.17 -15.23 -28.81
N PRO A 323 2.96 -15.85 -29.99
CA PRO A 323 1.65 -16.40 -30.34
C PRO A 323 1.10 -17.39 -29.33
N ASP A 324 1.96 -18.13 -28.64
CA ASP A 324 1.61 -19.24 -27.74
C ASP A 324 2.07 -19.04 -26.29
N SER A 325 2.75 -17.93 -25.96
CA SER A 325 3.34 -17.73 -24.64
C SER A 325 3.49 -16.25 -24.28
N ALA A 326 3.46 -15.94 -22.98
CA ALA A 326 3.73 -14.60 -22.46
C ALA A 326 4.57 -14.66 -21.19
N SER A 327 5.72 -13.99 -21.19
CA SER A 327 6.55 -13.80 -19.99
C SER A 327 6.65 -12.33 -19.62
N LEU A 328 6.41 -12.00 -18.36
CA LEU A 328 6.45 -10.62 -17.87
C LEU A 328 7.34 -10.52 -16.63
N TRP A 329 8.15 -9.46 -16.58
CA TRP A 329 8.89 -9.02 -15.39
C TRP A 329 8.36 -7.65 -15.02
N VAL A 330 7.69 -7.56 -13.88
CA VAL A 330 6.87 -6.39 -13.57
C VAL A 330 6.87 -6.04 -12.07
N PRO A 331 7.12 -4.77 -11.71
CA PRO A 331 6.91 -4.26 -10.37
C PRO A 331 5.40 -4.05 -10.12
N THR A 332 4.66 -5.12 -9.79
CA THR A 332 3.20 -5.08 -9.55
C THR A 332 2.83 -5.46 -8.11
N GLN A 333 1.73 -4.89 -7.60
CA GLN A 333 1.13 -5.25 -6.30
C GLN A 333 0.25 -6.51 -6.37
N ASP A 334 -0.12 -7.00 -7.55
CA ASP A 334 -1.06 -8.13 -7.69
C ASP A 334 -0.72 -8.99 -8.92
N PRO A 335 0.37 -9.79 -8.85
CA PRO A 335 0.83 -10.60 -9.97
C PRO A 335 -0.16 -11.70 -10.35
N GLY A 336 -0.93 -12.22 -9.38
CA GLY A 336 -1.93 -13.25 -9.61
C GLY A 336 -3.10 -12.75 -10.44
N ARG A 337 -3.70 -11.60 -10.08
CA ARG A 337 -4.77 -10.99 -10.87
C ARG A 337 -4.27 -10.54 -12.25
N LEU A 338 -3.03 -10.05 -12.33
CA LEU A 338 -2.43 -9.70 -13.62
C LEU A 338 -2.36 -10.92 -14.55
N ARG A 339 -1.91 -12.10 -14.06
CA ARG A 339 -1.89 -13.32 -14.88
C ARG A 339 -3.30 -13.70 -15.38
N THR A 340 -4.31 -13.62 -14.51
CA THR A 340 -5.71 -13.89 -14.90
C THR A 340 -6.18 -12.92 -15.98
N LEU A 341 -5.90 -11.63 -15.84
CA LEU A 341 -6.24 -10.61 -16.84
C LEU A 341 -5.57 -10.88 -18.19
N LEU A 342 -4.29 -11.27 -18.18
CA LEU A 342 -3.54 -11.57 -19.39
C LEU A 342 -4.04 -12.82 -20.09
N ALA A 343 -4.42 -13.87 -19.36
CA ALA A 343 -5.04 -15.07 -19.95
C ALA A 343 -6.29 -14.71 -20.76
N GLN A 344 -7.15 -13.87 -20.19
CA GLN A 344 -8.36 -13.39 -20.86
C GLN A 344 -8.05 -12.48 -22.05
N THR A 345 -7.11 -11.55 -21.89
CA THR A 345 -6.82 -10.53 -22.91
C THR A 345 -6.04 -11.10 -24.10
N LEU A 346 -5.17 -12.10 -23.86
CA LEU A 346 -4.36 -12.73 -24.89
C LEU A 346 -5.00 -14.01 -25.46
N GLY A 347 -6.04 -14.54 -24.81
CA GLY A 347 -6.66 -15.82 -25.19
C GLY A 347 -5.73 -17.01 -24.99
N LEU A 348 -4.77 -16.92 -24.06
CA LEU A 348 -3.80 -17.97 -23.75
C LEU A 348 -4.23 -18.75 -22.50
N ASP A 349 -3.89 -20.03 -22.46
CA ASP A 349 -3.98 -20.82 -21.22
C ASP A 349 -3.09 -20.16 -20.14
N PRO A 350 -3.57 -20.01 -18.89
CA PRO A 350 -2.75 -19.51 -17.80
C PRO A 350 -1.39 -20.20 -17.65
N ALA A 351 -1.26 -21.50 -17.99
CA ALA A 351 0.01 -22.24 -17.96
C ALA A 351 1.07 -21.68 -18.93
N MET A 352 0.64 -21.00 -20.01
CA MET A 352 1.52 -20.36 -20.98
C MET A 352 1.90 -18.93 -20.59
N ILE A 353 1.42 -18.44 -19.45
CA ILE A 353 1.65 -17.09 -18.96
C ILE A 353 2.47 -17.14 -17.67
N ARG A 354 3.67 -16.56 -17.73
CA ARG A 354 4.54 -16.36 -16.58
C ARG A 354 4.55 -14.88 -16.20
N VAL A 355 4.09 -14.57 -14.98
CA VAL A 355 4.22 -13.24 -14.38
C VAL A 355 5.23 -13.33 -13.24
N GLU A 356 6.37 -12.68 -13.42
CA GLU A 356 7.45 -12.60 -12.44
C GLU A 356 7.46 -11.22 -11.79
N PRO A 357 6.94 -11.08 -10.56
CA PRO A 357 6.99 -9.81 -9.85
C PRO A 357 8.44 -9.46 -9.49
N THR A 358 8.85 -8.23 -9.83
CA THR A 358 10.16 -7.68 -9.46
C THR A 358 10.07 -6.88 -8.17
N LEU A 359 11.22 -6.47 -7.61
CA LEU A 359 11.22 -5.38 -6.64
C LEU A 359 10.67 -4.09 -7.29
N ALA A 360 10.10 -3.22 -6.47
CA ALA A 360 9.56 -1.92 -6.90
C ALA A 360 10.15 -0.78 -6.07
N GLY A 361 10.48 0.34 -6.72
CA GLY A 361 10.91 1.58 -6.08
C GLY A 361 9.74 2.42 -5.56
N GLY A 362 8.84 1.79 -4.80
CA GLY A 362 7.59 2.37 -4.31
C GLY A 362 6.37 2.04 -5.17
N ALA A 363 5.20 2.00 -4.54
CA ALA A 363 3.94 1.68 -5.20
C ALA A 363 2.79 2.59 -4.72
N PHE A 364 2.55 2.67 -3.40
CA PHE A 364 1.55 3.56 -2.79
C PHE A 364 0.11 3.41 -3.32
N GLY A 365 -0.21 2.29 -3.97
CA GLY A 365 -1.47 2.05 -4.68
C GLY A 365 -1.33 2.04 -6.20
N ARG A 366 -0.32 2.74 -6.74
CA ARG A 366 -0.14 2.91 -8.19
C ARG A 366 0.09 1.62 -8.97
N ARG A 367 0.83 0.68 -8.38
CA ARG A 367 1.30 -0.55 -9.06
C ARG A 367 0.31 -1.71 -8.95
N ILE A 368 -0.87 -1.47 -8.38
CA ILE A 368 -2.02 -2.37 -8.50
C ILE A 368 -2.68 -2.24 -9.89
N GLU A 369 -2.46 -1.10 -10.53
CA GLU A 369 -2.94 -0.80 -11.88
C GLU A 369 -2.09 -1.52 -12.93
N THR A 370 -2.71 -1.84 -14.06
CA THR A 370 -2.09 -2.66 -15.13
C THR A 370 -1.86 -1.89 -16.43
N ASP A 371 -2.19 -0.60 -16.48
CA ASP A 371 -2.12 0.25 -17.66
C ASP A 371 -0.74 0.24 -18.34
N TYR A 372 0.33 0.50 -17.58
CA TYR A 372 1.71 0.47 -18.08
C TYR A 372 2.17 -0.95 -18.50
N VAL A 373 1.56 -1.99 -17.92
CA VAL A 373 1.84 -3.38 -18.28
C VAL A 373 1.21 -3.72 -19.63
N LEU A 374 -0.03 -3.27 -19.85
CA LEU A 374 -0.75 -3.47 -21.11
C LEU A 374 -0.07 -2.70 -22.26
N GLU A 375 0.56 -1.56 -22.00
CA GLU A 375 1.44 -0.89 -22.97
C GLU A 375 2.62 -1.79 -23.38
N ALA A 376 3.30 -2.42 -22.42
CA ALA A 376 4.44 -3.32 -22.72
C ALA A 376 4.00 -4.57 -23.50
N VAL A 377 2.87 -5.15 -23.11
CA VAL A 377 2.25 -6.30 -23.81
C VAL A 377 1.90 -5.93 -25.25
N ALA A 378 1.27 -4.77 -25.46
CA ALA A 378 0.91 -4.32 -26.80
C ALA A 378 2.15 -4.08 -27.68
N CYS A 379 3.19 -3.43 -27.15
CA CYS A 379 4.43 -3.20 -27.89
C CYS A 379 5.16 -4.50 -28.22
N SER A 380 5.28 -5.42 -27.24
CA SER A 380 5.95 -6.71 -27.44
C SER A 380 5.22 -7.57 -28.48
N ARG A 381 3.89 -7.61 -28.42
CA ARG A 381 3.07 -8.34 -29.40
C ARG A 381 3.21 -7.76 -30.81
N ALA A 382 3.25 -6.43 -30.95
CA ALA A 382 3.37 -5.76 -32.24
C ALA A 382 4.74 -6.04 -32.90
N VAL A 383 5.82 -5.96 -32.13
CA VAL A 383 7.19 -6.13 -32.67
C VAL A 383 7.62 -7.60 -32.71
N GLY A 384 7.00 -8.48 -31.94
CA GLY A 384 7.44 -9.87 -31.79
C GLY A 384 8.82 -9.96 -31.14
N ALA A 385 9.07 -9.16 -30.10
CA ALA A 385 10.32 -9.15 -29.34
C ALA A 385 10.06 -8.79 -27.87
N PRO A 386 10.99 -9.07 -26.92
CA PRO A 386 10.88 -8.56 -25.57
C PRO A 386 10.93 -7.02 -25.60
N VAL A 387 9.96 -6.36 -24.99
CA VAL A 387 9.88 -4.90 -24.91
C VAL A 387 9.73 -4.46 -23.46
N LYS A 388 10.59 -3.54 -23.02
CA LYS A 388 10.46 -2.79 -21.78
C LYS A 388 9.83 -1.44 -22.05
N VAL A 389 8.62 -1.21 -21.56
CA VAL A 389 8.03 0.14 -21.51
C VAL A 389 8.61 0.88 -20.32
N LEU A 390 9.05 2.11 -20.55
CA LEU A 390 9.57 3.02 -19.53
C LEU A 390 8.84 4.36 -19.63
N TRP A 391 8.22 4.78 -18.53
CA TRP A 391 7.68 6.12 -18.42
C TRP A 391 8.78 7.09 -17.98
N THR A 392 8.78 8.30 -18.53
CA THR A 392 9.58 9.38 -17.92
C THR A 392 8.92 9.84 -16.62
N ARG A 393 9.65 10.59 -15.79
CA ARG A 393 9.04 11.21 -14.58
C ARG A 393 7.85 12.12 -14.94
N ASP A 394 8.00 12.89 -16.02
CA ASP A 394 6.93 13.75 -16.53
C ASP A 394 5.69 12.94 -16.90
N ASP A 395 5.86 11.81 -17.60
CA ASP A 395 4.76 10.91 -17.94
C ASP A 395 4.12 10.30 -16.68
N ASP A 396 4.95 9.84 -15.74
CA ASP A 396 4.53 9.24 -14.46
C ASP A 396 3.67 10.18 -13.64
N THR A 397 4.03 11.47 -13.59
CA THR A 397 3.28 12.47 -12.84
C THR A 397 2.04 12.96 -13.60
N ARG A 398 2.14 13.23 -14.91
CA ARG A 398 1.05 13.81 -15.72
C ARG A 398 0.00 12.81 -16.19
N HIS A 399 0.33 11.54 -16.22
CA HIS A 399 -0.58 10.46 -16.61
C HIS A 399 -0.75 9.42 -15.50
N ASP A 400 -0.58 9.85 -14.25
CA ASP A 400 -0.88 9.03 -13.10
C ASP A 400 -2.37 8.66 -13.05
N SER A 401 -2.70 7.71 -12.17
CA SER A 401 -4.07 7.37 -11.80
C SER A 401 -4.35 7.99 -10.45
N TYR A 402 -4.81 9.22 -10.48
CA TYR A 402 -4.74 10.09 -9.31
C TYR A 402 -5.63 9.64 -8.15
N ARG A 403 -5.22 9.97 -6.93
CA ARG A 403 -6.12 9.99 -5.76
C ARG A 403 -7.31 10.90 -6.09
N PRO A 404 -8.58 10.46 -5.98
CA PRO A 404 -9.71 11.26 -6.43
C PRO A 404 -9.84 12.58 -5.66
N MET A 405 -10.38 13.58 -6.32
CA MET A 405 -10.76 14.85 -5.72
C MET A 405 -12.04 14.68 -4.88
N SER A 406 -12.13 15.39 -3.76
CA SER A 406 -13.31 15.35 -2.89
C SER A 406 -13.59 16.66 -2.16
N VAL A 407 -14.86 16.87 -1.84
CA VAL A 407 -15.34 17.93 -0.96
C VAL A 407 -16.14 17.27 0.17
N HIS A 408 -15.87 17.71 1.40
CA HIS A 408 -16.49 17.21 2.61
C HIS A 408 -17.12 18.36 3.37
N ARG A 409 -18.40 18.26 3.75
CA ARG A 409 -19.05 19.23 4.63
C ARG A 409 -19.50 18.52 5.89
N LEU A 410 -19.06 19.06 7.03
CA LEU A 410 -19.39 18.52 8.34
C LEU A 410 -20.13 19.57 9.16
N SER A 411 -21.12 19.12 9.93
CA SER A 411 -21.79 19.96 10.91
C SER A 411 -21.99 19.21 12.23
N ALA A 412 -22.12 19.94 13.33
CA ALA A 412 -22.36 19.35 14.65
C ALA A 412 -23.35 20.15 15.49
N VAL A 413 -24.08 19.43 16.33
CA VAL A 413 -24.82 19.95 17.47
C VAL A 413 -24.02 19.65 18.74
N VAL A 414 -23.99 20.58 19.68
CA VAL A 414 -23.27 20.44 20.95
C VAL A 414 -24.19 20.59 22.15
N ASP A 415 -23.76 20.06 23.30
CA ASP A 415 -24.40 20.30 24.61
C ASP A 415 -23.97 21.65 25.22
N ALA A 416 -24.42 21.92 26.45
CA ALA A 416 -24.12 23.15 27.19
C ALA A 416 -22.62 23.31 27.51
N GLU A 417 -21.90 22.19 27.60
CA GLU A 417 -20.46 22.12 27.81
C GLU A 417 -19.67 22.23 26.49
N GLY A 418 -20.35 22.32 25.34
CA GLY A 418 -19.73 22.41 24.02
C GLY A 418 -19.20 21.08 23.47
N LEU A 419 -19.58 19.94 24.06
CA LEU A 419 -19.25 18.62 23.53
C LEU A 419 -20.22 18.22 22.40
N PRO A 420 -19.73 17.58 21.32
CA PRO A 420 -20.60 17.11 20.24
C PRO A 420 -21.56 16.03 20.73
N THR A 421 -22.86 16.27 20.53
CA THR A 421 -23.93 15.31 20.79
C THR A 421 -24.48 14.68 19.50
N TRP A 422 -24.24 15.31 18.36
CA TRP A 422 -24.58 14.80 17.03
C TRP A 422 -23.69 15.41 15.96
N ARG A 423 -23.44 14.67 14.86
CA ARG A 423 -22.74 15.16 13.67
C ARG A 423 -23.44 14.80 12.36
N SER A 424 -23.18 15.57 11.30
CA SER A 424 -23.28 15.09 9.93
C SER A 424 -21.98 15.20 9.14
N HIS A 425 -21.86 14.38 8.11
CA HIS A 425 -20.75 14.39 7.16
C HIS A 425 -21.29 14.11 5.75
N ALA A 426 -21.44 15.17 4.95
CA ALA A 426 -21.74 15.08 3.53
C ALA A 426 -20.42 14.97 2.75
N VAL A 427 -20.34 14.03 1.82
CA VAL A 427 -19.17 13.85 0.96
C VAL A 427 -19.59 13.87 -0.49
N SER A 428 -18.92 14.66 -1.30
CA SER A 428 -19.00 14.63 -2.76
C SER A 428 -17.62 14.30 -3.30
N THR A 429 -17.50 13.23 -4.07
CA THR A 429 -16.21 12.75 -4.56
C THR A 429 -16.33 12.08 -5.91
N TRP A 430 -15.21 11.96 -6.60
CA TRP A 430 -15.10 11.03 -7.73
C TRP A 430 -14.94 9.59 -7.27
N PRO A 431 -15.47 8.60 -8.02
CA PRO A 431 -15.20 7.19 -7.79
C PRO A 431 -13.76 6.85 -8.18
N LEU A 432 -13.31 5.63 -7.86
CA LEU A 432 -12.10 5.06 -8.46
C LEU A 432 -12.46 4.49 -9.83
N THR A 433 -12.08 5.18 -10.90
CA THR A 433 -12.37 4.73 -12.29
C THR A 433 -11.72 3.39 -12.63
N THR A 434 -10.65 3.02 -11.94
CA THR A 434 -9.93 1.76 -12.15
C THR A 434 -10.51 0.58 -11.39
N ALA A 435 -11.47 0.83 -10.48
CA ALA A 435 -12.06 -0.17 -9.63
C ALA A 435 -13.60 -0.04 -9.66
N PRO A 436 -14.29 -0.73 -10.59
CA PRO A 436 -15.74 -0.61 -10.79
C PRO A 436 -16.62 -0.69 -9.52
N PRO A 437 -16.30 -1.50 -8.49
CA PRO A 437 -17.07 -1.49 -7.23
C PRO A 437 -17.16 -0.12 -6.54
N PHE A 438 -16.21 0.78 -6.76
CA PHE A 438 -16.22 2.14 -6.19
C PHE A 438 -17.12 3.13 -6.93
N ALA A 439 -17.81 2.71 -8.00
CA ALA A 439 -18.95 3.44 -8.56
C ALA A 439 -20.21 3.36 -7.65
N ASN A 440 -20.12 2.64 -6.52
CA ASN A 440 -21.17 2.56 -5.51
C ASN A 440 -20.82 3.46 -4.30
N PRO A 441 -21.65 4.47 -3.95
CA PRO A 441 -21.41 5.34 -2.81
C PRO A 441 -21.28 4.59 -1.47
N ALA A 442 -21.98 3.46 -1.30
CA ALA A 442 -21.89 2.65 -0.08
C ALA A 442 -20.52 2.00 0.09
N VAL A 443 -19.86 1.62 -1.00
CA VAL A 443 -18.49 1.06 -0.98
C VAL A 443 -17.48 2.15 -0.62
N VAL A 444 -17.63 3.35 -1.20
CA VAL A 444 -16.82 4.52 -0.84
C VAL A 444 -16.96 4.86 0.64
N LYS A 445 -18.21 4.96 1.13
CA LYS A 445 -18.51 5.19 2.55
C LYS A 445 -17.84 4.12 3.43
N GLY A 446 -18.04 2.84 3.11
CA GLY A 446 -17.48 1.72 3.88
C GLY A 446 -15.94 1.62 3.84
N SER A 447 -15.29 2.31 2.91
CA SER A 447 -13.82 2.39 2.84
C SER A 447 -13.24 3.65 3.49
N GLY A 448 -14.09 4.60 3.90
CA GLY A 448 -13.68 5.92 4.39
C GLY A 448 -14.16 6.25 5.80
N ASP A 449 -15.42 5.97 6.11
CA ASP A 449 -16.08 6.32 7.37
C ASP A 449 -15.71 5.34 8.49
N HIS A 450 -14.55 5.58 9.11
CA HIS A 450 -14.01 4.84 10.27
C HIS A 450 -14.00 5.70 11.53
N PHE A 451 -14.98 6.61 11.67
CA PHE A 451 -15.06 7.56 12.78
C PHE A 451 -15.13 6.84 14.15
N PRO A 452 -14.11 6.98 15.02
CA PRO A 452 -13.97 6.10 16.17
C PRO A 452 -14.65 6.59 17.46
N TYR A 453 -15.29 7.76 17.42
CA TYR A 453 -15.84 8.42 18.61
C TYR A 453 -17.32 8.11 18.83
N THR A 454 -17.75 8.13 20.08
CA THR A 454 -19.15 7.89 20.51
C THR A 454 -20.03 9.13 20.29
N VAL A 455 -19.98 9.72 19.08
CA VAL A 455 -20.86 10.81 18.66
C VAL A 455 -21.76 10.25 17.54
N PRO A 456 -23.08 10.15 17.76
CA PRO A 456 -23.99 9.68 16.72
C PRO A 456 -24.02 10.66 15.55
N GLY A 457 -24.34 10.15 14.36
CA GLY A 457 -24.43 11.02 13.20
C GLY A 457 -24.79 10.31 11.90
N ALA A 458 -24.93 11.11 10.85
CA ALA A 458 -25.23 10.65 9.50
C ALA A 458 -24.06 10.97 8.56
N VAL A 459 -23.64 9.98 7.79
CA VAL A 459 -22.63 10.14 6.74
C VAL A 459 -23.25 9.79 5.39
N THR A 460 -23.31 10.77 4.48
CA THR A 460 -23.88 10.61 3.14
C THR A 460 -22.81 10.83 2.09
N VAL A 461 -22.72 9.94 1.11
CA VAL A 461 -21.76 10.01 0.01
C VAL A 461 -22.49 10.20 -1.32
N GLY A 462 -22.12 11.24 -2.05
CA GLY A 462 -22.49 11.50 -3.43
C GLY A 462 -21.29 11.26 -4.35
N LEU A 463 -21.55 10.69 -5.53
CA LEU A 463 -20.53 10.44 -6.54
C LEU A 463 -20.80 11.27 -7.79
N THR A 464 -19.76 11.96 -8.25
CA THR A 464 -19.75 12.64 -9.54
C THR A 464 -18.81 11.89 -10.49
N PRO A 465 -19.14 11.72 -11.78
CA PRO A 465 -18.24 11.10 -12.74
C PRO A 465 -16.87 11.79 -12.79
N ALA A 466 -15.79 11.01 -12.80
CA ALA A 466 -14.44 11.54 -12.93
C ALA A 466 -14.11 11.80 -14.42
N PRO A 467 -13.57 12.98 -14.79
CA PRO A 467 -13.18 13.28 -16.16
C PRO A 467 -11.83 12.65 -16.55
N LEU A 468 -11.14 12.02 -15.60
CA LEU A 468 -9.81 11.44 -15.76
C LEU A 468 -9.66 10.17 -14.93
N ARG A 469 -8.56 9.44 -15.14
CA ARG A 469 -8.26 8.19 -14.42
C ARG A 469 -7.95 8.46 -12.95
N THR A 470 -8.77 7.92 -12.05
CA THR A 470 -8.56 7.89 -10.60
C THR A 470 -8.37 6.47 -10.09
N ALA A 471 -7.49 6.29 -9.10
CA ALA A 471 -7.17 4.99 -8.50
C ALA A 471 -6.89 5.09 -6.99
N TYR A 472 -6.58 3.93 -6.40
CA TYR A 472 -6.13 3.84 -5.03
C TYR A 472 -4.85 4.64 -4.84
N TRP A 473 -4.85 5.57 -3.90
CA TRP A 473 -3.66 6.13 -3.29
C TRP A 473 -3.64 5.69 -1.83
N ARG A 474 -2.49 5.71 -1.15
CA ARG A 474 -2.32 5.20 0.22
C ARG A 474 -3.44 5.67 1.17
N ALA A 475 -4.11 4.72 1.85
CA ALA A 475 -5.28 4.95 2.72
C ALA A 475 -6.60 5.28 1.99
N VAL A 476 -6.64 5.13 0.66
CA VAL A 476 -7.84 5.19 -0.19
C VAL A 476 -8.76 6.37 0.22
N TYR A 477 -10.01 6.12 0.61
CA TYR A 477 -10.92 7.16 1.09
C TYR A 477 -10.78 7.44 2.59
N ALA A 478 -10.27 6.52 3.40
CA ALA A 478 -10.01 6.74 4.82
C ALA A 478 -9.06 7.92 5.06
N GLY A 479 -8.10 8.14 4.15
CA GLY A 479 -7.23 9.32 4.15
C GLY A 479 -7.98 10.65 4.01
N GLN A 480 -9.06 10.68 3.23
CA GLN A 480 -9.84 11.90 2.96
C GLN A 480 -10.89 12.13 4.07
N PHE A 481 -11.61 11.07 4.46
CA PHE A 481 -12.60 11.12 5.53
C PHE A 481 -11.96 11.42 6.87
N GLY A 482 -10.93 10.65 7.25
CA GLY A 482 -10.23 10.83 8.52
C GLY A 482 -9.57 12.21 8.63
N TYR A 483 -9.06 12.77 7.53
CA TYR A 483 -8.56 14.15 7.51
C TYR A 483 -9.64 15.16 7.88
N ALA A 484 -10.77 15.13 7.16
CA ALA A 484 -11.86 16.08 7.38
C ALA A 484 -12.49 15.94 8.77
N GLU A 485 -12.73 14.71 9.22
CA GLU A 485 -13.35 14.42 10.52
C GLU A 485 -12.49 14.85 11.71
N GLU A 486 -11.19 14.58 11.69
CA GLU A 486 -10.28 14.96 12.78
C GLU A 486 -9.96 16.47 12.78
N CYS A 487 -9.86 17.10 11.61
CA CYS A 487 -9.76 18.55 11.51
C CYS A 487 -11.02 19.24 12.05
N PHE A 488 -12.19 18.73 11.70
CA PHE A 488 -13.47 19.23 12.19
C PHE A 488 -13.61 19.07 13.69
N LEU A 489 -13.25 17.91 14.24
CA LEU A 489 -13.26 17.68 15.69
C LEU A 489 -12.31 18.64 16.40
N SER A 490 -11.16 18.95 15.80
CA SER A 490 -10.23 19.92 16.35
C SER A 490 -10.82 21.34 16.37
N ALA A 491 -11.40 21.79 15.25
CA ALA A 491 -12.06 23.09 15.16
C ALA A 491 -13.24 23.22 16.15
N LEU A 492 -14.00 22.15 16.35
CA LEU A 492 -15.08 22.11 17.32
C LEU A 492 -14.54 22.23 18.76
N GLY A 493 -13.47 21.50 19.08
CA GLY A 493 -12.80 21.60 20.37
C GLY A 493 -12.28 23.00 20.66
N ASP A 494 -11.63 23.64 19.69
CA ASP A 494 -11.10 25.00 19.84
C ASP A 494 -12.23 26.01 20.08
N ARG A 495 -13.34 25.89 19.35
CA ARG A 495 -14.55 26.72 19.55
C ARG A 495 -15.16 26.52 20.95
N GLY A 496 -15.20 25.29 21.44
CA GLY A 496 -15.73 24.95 22.76
C GLY A 496 -14.74 25.18 23.91
N GLY A 497 -13.50 25.60 23.64
CA GLY A 497 -12.46 25.79 24.65
C GLY A 497 -11.94 24.47 25.25
N TRP A 498 -12.11 23.35 24.55
CA TRP A 498 -11.68 22.03 25.01
C TRP A 498 -10.20 21.78 24.74
N ASP A 499 -9.52 21.17 25.72
CA ASP A 499 -8.23 20.54 25.47
C ASP A 499 -8.39 19.39 24.48
N GLN A 500 -7.61 19.40 23.40
CA GLN A 500 -7.78 18.50 22.25
C GLN A 500 -7.56 17.01 22.58
N VAL A 501 -6.72 16.70 23.57
CA VAL A 501 -6.55 15.32 24.07
C VAL A 501 -7.70 14.95 25.00
N ALA A 502 -8.11 15.86 25.89
CA ALA A 502 -9.23 15.64 26.80
C ALA A 502 -10.55 15.42 26.04
N LEU A 503 -10.80 16.18 24.98
CA LEU A 503 -11.96 16.03 24.09
C LEU A 503 -12.01 14.61 23.51
N ARG A 504 -10.93 14.18 22.85
CA ARG A 504 -10.86 12.82 22.28
C ARG A 504 -10.98 11.75 23.35
N ARG A 505 -10.35 11.93 24.52
CA ARG A 505 -10.46 11.01 25.65
C ARG A 505 -11.91 10.89 26.16
N ARG A 506 -12.68 11.97 26.12
CA ARG A 506 -14.09 12.02 26.54
C ARG A 506 -15.00 11.32 25.53
N LEU A 507 -14.69 11.43 24.25
CA LEU A 507 -15.49 10.90 23.15
C LEU A 507 -15.10 9.47 22.74
N LEU A 508 -13.98 8.94 23.21
CA LEU A 508 -13.58 7.55 22.97
C LEU A 508 -14.15 6.62 24.05
N PRO A 509 -14.48 5.36 23.72
CA PRO A 509 -14.85 4.37 24.75
C PRO A 509 -13.71 4.23 25.79
N PRO A 510 -14.01 4.26 27.11
CA PRO A 510 -13.01 4.33 28.19
C PRO A 510 -11.91 3.27 28.12
N GLU A 511 -12.26 2.03 27.78
CA GLU A 511 -11.34 0.88 27.73
C GLU A 511 -10.87 0.54 26.30
N SER A 512 -11.09 1.45 25.33
CA SER A 512 -10.67 1.20 23.96
C SER A 512 -9.15 1.23 23.80
N ARG A 513 -8.63 0.36 22.92
CA ARG A 513 -7.23 0.40 22.47
C ARG A 513 -6.83 1.78 21.95
N LEU A 514 -7.76 2.47 21.27
CA LEU A 514 -7.51 3.80 20.72
C LEU A 514 -7.30 4.86 21.81
N ARG A 515 -8.06 4.80 22.92
CA ARG A 515 -7.84 5.69 24.07
C ARG A 515 -6.49 5.40 24.76
N ARG A 516 -6.11 4.13 24.88
CA ARG A 516 -4.79 3.73 25.39
C ARG A 516 -3.65 4.30 24.56
N VAL A 517 -3.68 4.18 23.23
CA VAL A 517 -2.61 4.75 22.39
C VAL A 517 -2.62 6.28 22.42
N LEU A 518 -3.78 6.94 22.52
CA LEU A 518 -3.87 8.39 22.73
C LEU A 518 -3.15 8.83 24.01
N ASP A 519 -3.39 8.13 25.12
CA ASP A 519 -2.74 8.46 26.40
C ASP A 519 -1.22 8.25 26.34
N VAL A 520 -0.76 7.17 25.69
CA VAL A 520 0.68 6.94 25.48
C VAL A 520 1.30 8.05 24.62
N ALA A 521 0.66 8.43 23.51
CA ALA A 521 1.14 9.51 22.65
C ALA A 521 1.21 10.85 23.41
N ALA A 522 0.16 11.20 24.16
CA ALA A 522 0.07 12.44 24.93
C ALA A 522 1.16 12.52 26.02
N ASN A 523 1.41 11.42 26.72
CA ASN A 523 2.48 11.31 27.71
C ASN A 523 3.86 11.43 27.06
N ARG A 524 4.11 10.70 25.96
CA ARG A 524 5.38 10.73 25.23
C ARG A 524 5.68 12.13 24.66
N ALA A 525 4.67 12.80 24.11
CA ALA A 525 4.78 14.13 23.55
C ALA A 525 4.81 15.26 24.61
N ARG A 526 4.64 14.91 25.89
CA ARG A 526 4.52 15.87 27.02
C ARG A 526 3.45 16.93 26.72
N TRP A 527 2.26 16.48 26.34
CA TRP A 527 1.14 17.34 25.96
C TRP A 527 0.84 18.42 27.02
N SER A 528 0.88 18.07 28.31
CA SER A 528 0.61 18.99 29.42
C SER A 528 1.73 19.99 29.75
N ALA A 529 2.94 19.82 29.22
CA ALA A 529 4.12 20.55 29.71
C ALA A 529 4.27 22.00 29.18
N SER A 530 3.57 22.39 28.10
CA SER A 530 3.59 23.77 27.60
C SER A 530 2.46 24.02 26.61
N ARG A 531 1.66 25.08 26.87
CA ARG A 531 0.63 25.58 25.95
C ARG A 531 1.17 26.51 24.86
N LYS A 532 2.47 26.85 24.87
CA LYS A 532 3.07 27.82 23.94
C LYS A 532 3.45 27.24 22.57
N ARG A 533 3.36 25.93 22.38
CA ARG A 533 3.68 25.26 21.10
C ARG A 533 2.41 24.99 20.33
N ALA A 534 2.41 25.30 19.03
CA ALA A 534 1.31 24.92 18.17
C ALA A 534 1.32 23.40 17.97
N ARG A 535 0.29 22.75 18.48
CA ARG A 535 0.18 21.29 18.55
C ARG A 535 -1.17 20.87 17.99
N GLY A 536 -1.16 19.75 17.28
CA GLY A 536 -2.37 19.08 16.83
C GLY A 536 -2.32 17.61 17.22
N VAL A 537 -3.48 17.01 17.40
CA VAL A 537 -3.64 15.59 17.75
C VAL A 537 -4.75 14.99 16.90
N ALA A 538 -4.57 13.75 16.49
CA ALA A 538 -5.59 12.98 15.80
C ALA A 538 -5.46 11.49 16.09
N CYS A 539 -6.57 10.77 16.00
CA CYS A 539 -6.65 9.34 16.28
C CYS A 539 -7.21 8.59 15.07
N HIS A 540 -6.83 7.32 14.91
CA HIS A 540 -7.40 6.46 13.89
C HIS A 540 -7.42 5.00 14.34
N LEU A 541 -8.53 4.32 14.08
CA LEU A 541 -8.72 2.89 14.32
C LEU A 541 -9.16 2.26 13.01
N ASP A 542 -8.27 1.48 12.40
CA ASP A 542 -8.56 0.80 11.14
C ASP A 542 -7.66 -0.43 10.99
N TYR A 543 -8.03 -1.34 10.10
CA TYR A 543 -7.28 -2.55 9.79
C TYR A 543 -6.98 -3.45 11.00
N GLY A 544 -7.73 -3.31 12.11
CA GLY A 544 -7.47 -4.01 13.37
C GLY A 544 -6.37 -3.39 14.23
N SER A 545 -5.85 -2.22 13.85
CA SER A 545 -4.81 -1.48 14.54
C SER A 545 -5.32 -0.13 15.05
N ALA A 546 -4.72 0.37 16.11
CA ALA A 546 -5.04 1.68 16.68
C ALA A 546 -3.80 2.58 16.66
N ILE A 547 -3.98 3.86 16.33
CA ILE A 547 -2.90 4.84 16.36
C ILE A 547 -3.40 6.21 16.84
N ALA A 548 -2.56 6.91 17.60
CA ALA A 548 -2.73 8.33 17.88
C ALA A 548 -1.45 9.09 17.50
N VAL A 549 -1.63 10.25 16.86
CA VAL A 549 -0.54 11.09 16.36
C VAL A 549 -0.64 12.49 16.95
N ILE A 550 0.47 13.02 17.42
CA ILE A 550 0.62 14.40 17.89
C ILE A 550 1.69 15.08 17.05
N ALA A 551 1.36 16.20 16.43
CA ALA A 551 2.29 17.00 15.64
C ALA A 551 2.61 18.32 16.36
N VAL A 552 3.84 18.80 16.19
CA VAL A 552 4.30 20.12 16.62
C VAL A 552 4.70 20.90 15.38
N VAL A 553 4.10 22.07 15.19
CA VAL A 553 4.38 22.98 14.08
C VAL A 553 4.91 24.30 14.62
N GLU A 554 5.84 24.89 13.88
CA GLU A 554 6.31 26.26 14.09
C GLU A 554 6.19 27.04 12.78
N LEU A 555 6.13 28.36 12.87
CA LEU A 555 6.23 29.22 11.69
C LEU A 555 7.68 29.67 11.53
N GLU A 556 8.28 29.38 10.37
CA GLU A 556 9.56 29.94 9.93
C GLU A 556 9.24 30.96 8.84
N ASP A 557 9.45 32.25 9.10
CA ASP A 557 9.11 33.35 8.17
C ASP A 557 7.66 33.30 7.65
N GLY A 558 6.72 32.94 8.53
CA GLY A 558 5.30 32.77 8.21
C GLY A 558 4.95 31.46 7.49
N VAL A 559 5.94 30.63 7.14
CA VAL A 559 5.74 29.33 6.50
C VAL A 559 5.68 28.23 7.57
N PRO A 560 4.64 27.37 7.58
CA PRO A 560 4.56 26.28 8.53
C PRO A 560 5.67 25.24 8.33
N ARG A 561 6.27 24.82 9.45
CA ARG A 561 7.31 23.79 9.53
C ARG A 561 6.91 22.75 10.58
N VAL A 562 6.78 21.49 10.16
CA VAL A 562 6.59 20.38 11.10
C VAL A 562 7.93 20.09 11.77
N ARG A 563 8.00 20.26 13.08
CA ARG A 563 9.22 20.03 13.87
C ARG A 563 9.31 18.61 14.39
N LYS A 564 8.20 18.12 14.93
CA LYS A 564 8.14 16.84 15.60
C LYS A 564 6.79 16.19 15.40
N VAL A 565 6.80 14.88 15.19
CA VAL A 565 5.62 14.04 15.20
C VAL A 565 5.85 12.91 16.20
N THR A 566 4.91 12.71 17.11
CA THR A 566 4.90 11.59 18.05
C THR A 566 3.72 10.71 17.73
N ALA A 567 3.97 9.43 17.46
CA ALA A 567 2.94 8.47 17.11
C ALA A 567 2.99 7.28 18.07
N ALA A 568 1.88 6.97 18.74
CA ALA A 568 1.73 5.73 19.50
C ALA A 568 0.84 4.78 18.72
N VAL A 569 1.31 3.55 18.50
CA VAL A 569 0.67 2.58 17.60
C VAL A 569 0.55 1.21 18.26
N ASP A 570 -0.61 0.59 18.10
CA ASP A 570 -0.93 -0.77 18.53
C ASP A 570 -1.37 -1.58 17.29
N VAL A 571 -0.55 -2.55 16.89
CA VAL A 571 -0.78 -3.48 15.77
C VAL A 571 -1.01 -4.92 16.25
N GLY A 572 -1.32 -5.13 17.54
CA GLY A 572 -1.15 -6.44 18.16
C GLY A 572 0.35 -6.78 18.31
N PRO A 573 0.76 -8.05 18.16
CA PRO A 573 2.16 -8.43 18.12
C PRO A 573 2.91 -7.78 16.94
N ALA A 574 3.85 -6.89 17.26
CA ALA A 574 4.73 -6.28 16.27
C ALA A 574 5.82 -7.27 15.81
N LEU A 575 5.54 -8.05 14.76
CA LEU A 575 6.45 -9.10 14.26
C LEU A 575 7.84 -8.58 13.90
N HIS A 576 7.92 -7.37 13.35
CA HIS A 576 9.15 -6.69 12.96
C HIS A 576 9.08 -5.22 13.41
N PRO A 577 9.48 -4.91 14.66
CA PRO A 577 9.33 -3.57 15.25
C PRO A 577 9.93 -2.43 14.44
N SER A 578 11.11 -2.62 13.83
CA SER A 578 11.75 -1.61 12.97
C SER A 578 10.94 -1.36 11.69
N GLY A 579 10.35 -2.41 11.10
CA GLY A 579 9.43 -2.28 9.97
C GLY A 579 8.15 -1.52 10.34
N VAL A 580 7.65 -1.69 11.56
CA VAL A 580 6.50 -0.91 12.07
C VAL A 580 6.83 0.58 12.13
N ARG A 581 7.99 0.93 12.70
CA ARG A 581 8.48 2.32 12.77
C ARG A 581 8.63 2.93 11.38
N ALA A 582 9.32 2.25 10.48
CA ALA A 582 9.57 2.72 9.11
C ALA A 582 8.27 2.98 8.33
N GLN A 583 7.25 2.13 8.49
CA GLN A 583 5.95 2.33 7.87
C GLN A 583 5.21 3.57 8.39
N VAL A 584 5.27 3.83 9.71
CA VAL A 584 4.69 5.03 10.33
C VAL A 584 5.45 6.28 9.88
N GLU A 585 6.78 6.25 9.89
CA GLU A 585 7.65 7.33 9.41
C GLU A 585 7.34 7.71 7.96
N GLY A 586 7.20 6.72 7.08
CA GLY A 586 6.80 6.94 5.69
C GLY A 586 5.44 7.61 5.56
N CYS A 587 4.43 7.17 6.31
CA CYS A 587 3.12 7.83 6.32
C CYS A 587 3.18 9.29 6.83
N VAL A 588 4.06 9.57 7.81
CA VAL A 588 4.26 10.94 8.30
C VAL A 588 4.87 11.82 7.21
N MET A 589 5.84 11.31 6.44
CA MET A 589 6.40 12.05 5.31
C MET A 589 5.38 12.29 4.18
N ASP A 590 4.52 11.31 3.91
CA ASP A 590 3.39 11.50 2.99
C ASP A 590 2.47 12.62 3.50
N ALA A 591 2.10 12.60 4.79
CA ALA A 591 1.26 13.63 5.40
C ALA A 591 1.90 15.03 5.39
N VAL A 592 3.19 15.16 5.69
CA VAL A 592 3.92 16.43 5.57
C VAL A 592 3.84 16.96 4.15
N SER A 593 4.03 16.09 3.15
CA SER A 593 3.99 16.47 1.74
C SER A 593 2.60 16.95 1.31
N THR A 594 1.55 16.17 1.61
CA THR A 594 0.19 16.47 1.14
C THR A 594 -0.46 17.63 1.86
N VAL A 595 -0.18 17.81 3.16
CA VAL A 595 -0.73 18.92 3.93
C VAL A 595 -0.05 20.24 3.58
N LEU A 596 1.25 20.24 3.26
CA LEU A 596 2.00 21.49 3.06
C LEU A 596 2.22 21.90 1.60
N GLY A 597 2.06 21.00 0.61
CA GLY A 597 2.22 21.46 -0.78
C GLY A 597 1.84 20.50 -1.92
N ALA A 598 1.91 19.19 -1.75
CA ALA A 598 1.65 18.25 -2.83
C ALA A 598 0.18 18.34 -3.31
N ARG A 599 0.00 18.65 -4.59
CA ARG A 599 -1.28 18.64 -5.30
C ARG A 599 -1.06 18.51 -6.80
N ILE A 600 -2.02 17.88 -7.47
CA ILE A 600 -2.14 17.88 -8.91
C ILE A 600 -3.27 18.84 -9.31
N THR A 601 -2.95 19.76 -10.22
CA THR A 601 -3.89 20.73 -10.79
C THR A 601 -3.95 20.58 -12.31
N VAL A 602 -5.12 20.85 -12.87
CA VAL A 602 -5.38 20.87 -14.30
C VAL A 602 -5.72 22.29 -14.73
N ARG A 603 -5.07 22.75 -15.80
CA ARG A 603 -5.31 24.04 -16.46
C ARG A 603 -5.28 23.82 -17.97
N ASP A 604 -6.26 24.38 -18.68
CA ASP A 604 -6.41 24.22 -20.13
C ASP A 604 -6.32 22.75 -20.59
N GLY A 605 -6.99 21.88 -19.84
CA GLY A 605 -7.02 20.43 -20.10
C GLY A 605 -5.73 19.67 -19.75
N GLN A 606 -4.67 20.34 -19.32
CA GLN A 606 -3.35 19.74 -19.06
C GLN A 606 -3.05 19.65 -17.58
N VAL A 607 -2.38 18.57 -17.18
CA VAL A 607 -1.81 18.45 -15.83
C VAL A 607 -0.58 19.34 -15.72
N VAL A 608 -0.62 20.28 -14.78
CA VAL A 608 0.42 21.32 -14.62
C VAL A 608 1.72 20.72 -14.09
N GLN A 609 1.64 19.91 -13.03
CA GLN A 609 2.82 19.33 -12.38
C GLN A 609 3.42 18.19 -13.22
N SER A 610 4.75 18.08 -13.18
CA SER A 610 5.52 17.15 -14.02
C SER A 610 6.47 16.26 -13.21
N SER A 611 7.03 16.76 -12.10
CA SER A 611 8.09 16.06 -11.38
C SER A 611 8.26 16.61 -9.95
N PHE A 612 9.20 16.09 -9.18
CA PHE A 612 9.55 16.62 -7.84
C PHE A 612 10.06 18.07 -7.84
N ARG A 613 10.20 18.71 -9.01
CA ARG A 613 10.50 20.15 -9.14
C ARG A 613 9.26 21.01 -8.86
N ASP A 614 8.10 20.59 -9.34
CA ASP A 614 6.85 21.37 -9.33
C ASP A 614 5.68 20.66 -8.64
N TYR A 615 5.81 19.37 -8.35
CA TYR A 615 5.01 18.61 -7.40
C TYR A 615 5.71 18.62 -6.02
N PRO A 616 5.28 19.45 -5.04
CA PRO A 616 6.03 19.73 -3.82
C PRO A 616 5.98 18.57 -2.81
N TRP A 617 6.71 17.50 -3.10
CA TRP A 617 6.96 16.43 -2.15
C TRP A 617 8.02 16.86 -1.12
N ALA A 618 7.84 16.47 0.14
CA ALA A 618 8.75 16.88 1.21
C ALA A 618 10.17 16.36 0.97
N ARG A 619 11.15 17.25 1.13
CA ARG A 619 12.58 16.97 1.05
C ARG A 619 13.18 16.81 2.45
N ILE A 620 14.44 16.39 2.54
CA ILE A 620 15.11 16.10 3.82
C ILE A 620 15.15 17.33 4.75
N ASP A 621 15.24 18.53 4.19
CA ASP A 621 15.17 19.80 4.93
C ASP A 621 13.78 20.08 5.51
N ARG A 622 12.75 19.33 5.13
CA ARG A 622 11.38 19.44 5.65
C ARG A 622 10.95 18.23 6.48
N ALA A 623 11.82 17.23 6.63
CA ALA A 623 11.54 16.06 7.47
C ALA A 623 11.47 16.46 8.96
N PRO A 624 10.42 16.07 9.70
CA PRO A 624 10.33 16.27 11.14
C PRO A 624 11.10 15.19 11.90
N ASP A 625 11.37 15.44 13.18
CA ASP A 625 11.72 14.38 14.14
C ASP A 625 10.49 13.47 14.37
N VAL A 626 10.58 12.18 14.03
CA VAL A 626 9.47 11.22 14.17
C VAL A 626 9.77 10.24 15.30
N ASP A 627 8.93 10.28 16.33
CA ASP A 627 9.03 9.45 17.53
C ASP A 627 7.88 8.45 17.59
N VAL A 628 8.16 7.21 17.21
CA VAL A 628 7.16 6.13 17.18
C VAL A 628 7.24 5.32 18.47
N VAL A 629 6.10 5.08 19.12
CA VAL A 629 5.97 4.23 20.30
C VAL A 629 5.09 3.04 19.94
N LEU A 630 5.66 1.83 20.02
CA LEU A 630 4.89 0.60 19.87
C LEU A 630 4.26 0.28 21.22
N VAL A 631 2.93 0.22 21.25
CA VAL A 631 2.16 -0.12 22.44
C VAL A 631 1.95 -1.64 22.47
N PRO A 632 2.51 -2.37 23.46
CA PRO A 632 2.33 -3.80 23.57
C PRO A 632 0.85 -4.18 23.68
N SER A 633 0.48 -5.27 23.02
CA SER A 633 -0.92 -5.69 22.91
C SER A 633 -0.99 -7.18 22.55
N ASP A 634 -1.96 -7.86 23.15
CA ASP A 634 -2.35 -9.25 22.87
C ASP A 634 -3.49 -9.35 21.85
N ALA A 635 -3.95 -8.20 21.31
CA ALA A 635 -4.91 -8.16 20.23
C ALA A 635 -4.41 -8.93 18.98
N PRO A 636 -5.33 -9.44 18.13
CA PRO A 636 -4.93 -10.03 16.85
C PRO A 636 -4.04 -9.08 16.03
N ILE A 637 -3.15 -9.65 15.22
CA ILE A 637 -2.26 -8.88 14.34
C ILE A 637 -3.09 -7.97 13.43
N GLY A 638 -2.81 -6.68 13.51
CA GLY A 638 -3.45 -5.64 12.72
C GLY A 638 -2.69 -5.29 11.45
N GLY A 639 -3.29 -4.45 10.62
CA GLY A 639 -2.70 -3.86 9.43
C GLY A 639 -2.04 -2.52 9.71
N LEU A 640 -1.02 -2.15 8.93
CA LEU A 640 -0.23 -0.94 9.17
C LEU A 640 0.02 -0.07 7.94
N GLY A 641 -0.03 -0.66 6.73
CA GLY A 641 0.45 -0.03 5.50
C GLY A 641 -0.07 1.39 5.27
N GLU A 642 -1.31 1.64 5.69
CA GLU A 642 -2.07 2.87 5.43
C GLU A 642 -2.43 3.63 6.72
N LEU A 643 -2.34 2.96 7.87
CA LEU A 643 -2.91 3.36 9.16
C LEU A 643 -2.51 4.76 9.62
N ALA A 644 -1.24 5.13 9.46
CA ALA A 644 -0.70 6.35 10.05
C ALA A 644 -0.95 7.61 9.21
N TYR A 645 -1.30 7.48 7.92
CA TYR A 645 -1.45 8.66 7.06
C TYR A 645 -2.64 9.55 7.46
N PRO A 646 -3.88 9.03 7.62
CA PRO A 646 -5.03 9.88 7.95
C PRO A 646 -4.83 10.73 9.22
N PRO A 647 -4.44 10.16 10.39
CA PRO A 647 -4.26 10.95 11.60
C PRO A 647 -3.00 11.82 11.56
N ALA A 648 -1.93 11.44 10.85
CA ALA A 648 -0.77 12.33 10.69
C ALA A 648 -1.14 13.59 9.90
N ALA A 649 -1.89 13.45 8.81
CA ALA A 649 -2.33 14.58 8.00
C ALA A 649 -3.22 15.53 8.82
N ALA A 650 -4.19 15.00 9.55
CA ALA A 650 -5.07 15.81 10.40
C ALA A 650 -4.32 16.48 11.57
N ALA A 651 -3.45 15.75 12.28
CA ALA A 651 -2.69 16.30 13.39
C ALA A 651 -1.77 17.45 12.93
N ILE A 652 -1.13 17.32 11.77
CA ILE A 652 -0.31 18.38 11.18
C ILE A 652 -1.20 19.58 10.81
N ALA A 653 -2.32 19.37 10.11
CA ALA A 653 -3.21 20.46 9.71
C ALA A 653 -3.77 21.22 10.93
N SER A 654 -4.23 20.52 11.97
CA SER A 654 -4.66 21.14 13.23
C SER A 654 -3.53 21.93 13.90
N ALA A 655 -2.29 21.42 13.91
CA ALA A 655 -1.15 22.16 14.43
C ALA A 655 -0.86 23.43 13.61
N VAL A 656 -1.03 23.40 12.28
CA VAL A 656 -0.92 24.59 11.42
C VAL A 656 -2.03 25.59 11.73
N ALA A 657 -3.26 25.14 11.95
CA ALA A 657 -4.38 26.01 12.33
C ALA A 657 -4.06 26.78 13.63
N VAL A 658 -3.54 26.08 14.64
CA VAL A 658 -3.10 26.68 15.90
C VAL A 658 -1.93 27.66 15.66
N ALA A 659 -0.95 27.29 14.83
CA ALA A 659 0.23 28.13 14.59
C ALA A 659 -0.12 29.44 13.87
N THR A 660 -1.07 29.38 12.95
CA THR A 660 -1.47 30.51 12.09
C THR A 660 -2.66 31.30 12.62
N GLY A 661 -3.43 30.74 13.56
CA GLY A 661 -4.71 31.27 14.00
C GLY A 661 -5.81 31.22 12.92
N ARG A 662 -5.61 30.45 11.85
CA ARG A 662 -6.53 30.36 10.71
C ARG A 662 -7.17 28.96 10.62
N PRO A 663 -8.48 28.86 10.36
CA PRO A 663 -9.11 27.57 10.11
C PRO A 663 -8.51 26.86 8.90
N VAL A 664 -8.42 25.54 8.97
CA VAL A 664 -8.08 24.69 7.83
C VAL A 664 -9.34 24.38 7.02
N THR A 665 -9.26 24.58 5.69
CA THR A 665 -10.39 24.40 4.75
C THR A 665 -10.12 23.30 3.72
N GLY A 666 -9.03 22.55 3.88
CA GLY A 666 -8.59 21.58 2.87
C GLY A 666 -7.11 21.26 2.97
N MET A 667 -6.60 20.54 1.98
CA MET A 667 -5.17 20.28 1.80
C MET A 667 -4.75 20.64 0.37
N PRO A 668 -3.57 21.21 0.09
CA PRO A 668 -2.64 21.78 1.08
C PRO A 668 -3.23 22.98 1.82
N VAL A 669 -2.82 23.15 3.07
CA VAL A 669 -3.25 24.27 3.92
C VAL A 669 -2.70 25.60 3.37
N ASN A 670 -3.40 26.70 3.65
CA ASN A 670 -3.02 28.07 3.23
C ASN A 670 -2.88 28.26 1.71
N THR A 671 -3.55 27.44 0.90
CA THR A 671 -3.57 27.60 -0.55
C THR A 671 -4.99 27.50 -1.09
N ASP A 672 -5.30 28.22 -2.17
CA ASP A 672 -6.51 27.95 -2.94
C ASP A 672 -6.36 26.56 -3.58
N VAL A 673 -7.21 25.64 -3.15
CA VAL A 673 -7.23 24.27 -3.66
C VAL A 673 -7.93 24.33 -5.02
N GLY A 674 -7.21 23.97 -6.09
CA GLY A 674 -7.76 23.83 -7.44
C GLY A 674 -6.88 24.33 -8.57
#